data_AF-A0A9K3P7U3-F1
#
_entry.id   AF-A0A9K3P7U3-F1
#
_cell.length_a   1.000
_cell.length_b   1.000
_cell.length_c   1.000
_cell.angle_alpha   90.00
_cell.angle_beta   90.00
_cell.angle_gamma   90.00
#
_symmetry.space_group_name_H-M   'P 1'
#
loop_
_entity.id
_entity.type
_entity.pdbx_description
1 polymer ?
#
loop_
_entity_poly.entity_id
_entity_poly.type
_entity_poly.pdbx_seq_one_letter_code
_entity_poly.pdbx_strand_id
1 'polypeptide(L)'
;MDSSGGGGRSYYHRGGGRRGGRGRGRGGGGGRGRGAYRHQPYGRGNNNSNNNRNRRPGNRFGGDQVAAQDPETAMIRQVSSFVSRVGEFKNIREETIITPDGDETITTAISLRPLEATTAANINDLVTVLCSEDKMEMLFRYHIIEDSPELKTDSESSMSVFPIAPEAKVGKLGHVLISCAAGLPLQTPCYAALTLAIHERIKATPWPGFAHRCVEYAMHHISKDLDDALSSGKNIAQEACRIKLLLRFIAILGKIGVVQGFQNEQAMNPNQLTVFGLLSLLVEAAKAAQQRNAATVSYLLATLVLSTIPYIMEYVPQESIVEWILKPIQTLMGEYKSSFTPGTGPSAILLKAEQDDGDGNNDDEEEDEDEEDDDTSSQVCDSLQDLLRVVGKMQEPSRFRLPVDSPWKGLTQVATPNPESGETETTLVTYTGESIYLSVGNFRSLKLLLGGEGDFQLVPFDLDGVVFGRLPIFGPPPSPDEEEEEETEDSLPPNENLQAFKTGFGLVDRFFVSETLRDCLISHESSVNPTGLQHGSPKSVAEEVMSLHHLFVGENSAKGLEYAMVETIFGLVAQSREQCALKHTTVSRILLELTRLQPQVFSPSLAVAMTNLFEDYLPALVPQARDNFSQWFSFHLINTDYQWPSAYWNLWEPYALSPNKSSRGDFVQRALQLMVENVSDPSVLVRECLSGSSSLTKEFFPRTTATHVDHAEGSALASLETEIERRVWDEHEDPGLLSEFLLGEEVANALQDGGGIWLRSQILTRVLVSPFIKIHRNLKDMLDNTEKNDDDMVDDMALSKDFFLIDSQDDR
;
A
#
# COMPACT_ATOMS: atom_id res chain seq x y z
N MET A 1 58.89 2.78 35.81
CA MET A 1 57.99 1.82 36.48
C MET A 1 56.68 1.73 35.70
N ASP A 2 56.44 0.77 34.80
CA ASP A 2 57.30 0.12 33.78
C ASP A 2 56.45 -0.87 32.94
N SER A 3 56.68 -1.10 31.64
CA SER A 3 57.44 -0.34 30.61
C SER A 3 57.18 -0.92 29.20
N SER A 4 57.36 -0.10 28.14
CA SER A 4 57.42 -0.46 26.70
C SER A 4 56.18 -1.12 26.03
N GLY A 5 55.86 -0.92 24.74
CA GLY A 5 56.46 -0.08 23.69
C GLY A 5 56.76 -0.85 22.38
N GLY A 6 56.24 -0.37 21.24
CA GLY A 6 56.61 -0.82 19.88
C GLY A 6 55.40 -1.10 18.94
N GLY A 7 55.47 -0.90 17.62
CA GLY A 7 56.62 -0.39 16.86
C GLY A 7 56.71 -0.65 15.34
N GLY A 8 55.62 -0.55 14.57
CA GLY A 8 55.63 -0.13 13.14
C GLY A 8 56.20 -1.02 11.99
N ARG A 9 55.93 -0.52 10.76
CA ARG A 9 56.56 -0.77 9.43
C ARG A 9 56.04 -1.87 8.48
N SER A 10 55.17 -1.43 7.57
CA SER A 10 55.32 -1.41 6.09
C SER A 10 56.50 -2.18 5.43
N TYR A 11 56.19 -2.86 4.32
CA TYR A 11 57.15 -3.30 3.28
C TYR A 11 56.62 -3.06 1.85
N TYR A 12 57.55 -2.74 0.93
CA TYR A 12 57.29 -2.35 -0.47
C TYR A 12 57.46 -3.50 -1.49
N HIS A 13 56.78 -3.32 -2.64
CA HIS A 13 57.02 -3.86 -4.01
C HIS A 13 58.21 -4.81 -4.31
N ARG A 14 57.88 -5.91 -5.03
CA ARG A 14 58.41 -6.38 -6.35
C ARG A 14 57.87 -7.79 -6.65
N GLY A 15 57.69 -8.29 -7.89
CA GLY A 15 57.87 -7.69 -9.22
C GLY A 15 58.53 -8.66 -10.24
N GLY A 16 57.81 -9.04 -11.31
CA GLY A 16 58.35 -9.56 -12.58
C GLY A 16 58.28 -11.08 -12.84
N GLY A 17 58.09 -11.52 -14.11
CA GLY A 17 58.12 -12.98 -14.41
C GLY A 17 57.83 -13.57 -15.81
N ARG A 18 57.91 -12.83 -16.92
CA ARG A 18 58.03 -13.26 -18.35
C ARG A 18 58.03 -14.77 -18.76
N ARG A 19 57.36 -15.04 -19.92
CA ARG A 19 57.50 -16.17 -20.90
C ARG A 19 56.94 -17.54 -20.43
N GLY A 20 56.39 -18.41 -21.29
CA GLY A 20 56.11 -18.33 -22.73
C GLY A 20 56.28 -19.70 -23.42
N GLY A 21 55.29 -20.18 -24.19
CA GLY A 21 55.36 -21.50 -24.84
C GLY A 21 54.33 -21.72 -25.96
N ARG A 22 54.81 -22.15 -27.13
CA ARG A 22 53.96 -22.61 -28.26
C ARG A 22 53.83 -24.14 -28.21
N GLY A 23 52.63 -24.68 -28.43
CA GLY A 23 52.40 -26.12 -28.62
C GLY A 23 51.26 -26.37 -29.62
N ARG A 24 51.50 -27.24 -30.61
CA ARG A 24 50.49 -27.69 -31.58
C ARG A 24 49.84 -28.99 -31.10
N GLY A 25 48.55 -29.18 -31.32
CA GLY A 25 47.85 -30.46 -31.12
C GLY A 25 46.60 -30.55 -31.99
N ARG A 26 46.34 -31.71 -32.60
CA ARG A 26 45.27 -31.91 -33.60
C ARG A 26 44.46 -33.16 -33.24
N GLY A 27 43.14 -33.05 -33.22
CA GLY A 27 42.20 -34.16 -33.02
C GLY A 27 40.96 -33.71 -32.22
N GLY A 28 39.74 -34.20 -32.44
CA GLY A 28 39.32 -35.19 -33.43
C GLY A 28 38.31 -36.19 -32.85
N GLY A 29 37.02 -35.89 -33.00
CA GLY A 29 35.90 -36.67 -32.42
C GLY A 29 35.16 -35.85 -31.35
N GLY A 30 33.83 -35.88 -31.21
CA GLY A 30 32.83 -36.68 -31.93
C GLY A 30 31.97 -37.48 -30.95
N GLY A 31 30.91 -36.88 -30.39
CA GLY A 31 30.08 -37.58 -29.41
C GLY A 31 28.87 -36.81 -28.87
N ARG A 32 27.69 -37.09 -29.44
CA ARG A 32 26.39 -37.23 -28.76
C ARG A 32 25.99 -36.15 -27.73
N GLY A 33 25.23 -35.16 -28.18
CA GLY A 33 24.40 -34.38 -27.27
C GLY A 33 23.35 -35.25 -26.57
N ARG A 34 23.23 -35.08 -25.24
CA ARG A 34 22.06 -35.48 -24.45
C ARG A 34 21.36 -34.21 -24.01
N GLY A 35 20.09 -34.04 -24.39
CA GLY A 35 19.30 -32.89 -23.97
C GLY A 35 18.94 -33.00 -22.49
N ALA A 36 19.33 -32.01 -21.68
CA ALA A 36 18.82 -31.83 -20.34
C ALA A 36 17.46 -31.12 -20.42
N TYR A 37 16.41 -31.74 -19.88
CA TYR A 37 15.12 -31.10 -19.70
C TYR A 37 15.19 -30.09 -18.56
N ARG A 38 15.49 -28.82 -18.85
CA ARG A 38 15.19 -27.73 -17.92
C ARG A 38 13.70 -27.38 -18.02
N HIS A 39 12.96 -27.63 -16.95
CA HIS A 39 11.65 -27.01 -16.77
C HIS A 39 11.84 -25.50 -16.52
N GLN A 40 11.54 -24.69 -17.53
CA GLN A 40 11.26 -23.26 -17.34
C GLN A 40 9.75 -23.07 -17.23
N PRO A 41 9.19 -22.63 -16.09
CA PRO A 41 7.89 -22.00 -16.10
C PRO A 41 8.05 -20.65 -16.85
N TYR A 42 7.09 -20.33 -17.73
CA TYR A 42 7.02 -19.05 -18.47
C TYR A 42 8.05 -18.80 -19.60
N GLY A 43 8.39 -19.83 -20.38
CA GLY A 43 9.02 -19.65 -21.70
C GLY A 43 8.04 -19.11 -22.77
N ARG A 44 8.29 -17.92 -23.33
CA ARG A 44 7.46 -17.24 -24.35
C ARG A 44 7.61 -17.90 -25.74
N GLY A 45 6.90 -19.01 -25.97
CA GLY A 45 7.00 -19.80 -27.20
C GLY A 45 6.27 -19.22 -28.42
N ASN A 46 7.02 -18.82 -29.45
CA ASN A 46 6.51 -18.40 -30.75
C ASN A 46 6.71 -19.51 -31.81
N ASN A 47 5.65 -20.27 -32.17
CA ASN A 47 5.39 -20.72 -33.54
C ASN A 47 4.15 -21.64 -33.68
N ASN A 48 3.27 -21.26 -34.61
CA ASN A 48 2.74 -22.03 -35.74
C ASN A 48 2.28 -23.51 -35.62
N SER A 49 1.17 -23.80 -36.33
CA SER A 49 0.67 -25.12 -36.79
C SER A 49 -0.26 -25.99 -35.90
N ASN A 50 -1.52 -26.05 -36.37
CA ASN A 50 -2.46 -27.19 -36.39
C ASN A 50 -3.26 -27.64 -35.15
N ASN A 51 -4.58 -27.37 -35.25
CA ASN A 51 -5.68 -28.33 -35.02
C ASN A 51 -5.54 -29.32 -33.84
N ASN A 52 -5.86 -28.86 -32.63
CA ASN A 52 -6.74 -29.66 -31.77
C ASN A 52 -7.57 -28.80 -30.82
N ARG A 53 -8.70 -29.35 -30.36
CA ARG A 53 -9.76 -28.61 -29.66
C ARG A 53 -9.31 -28.14 -28.27
N ASN A 54 -9.13 -26.83 -28.11
CA ASN A 54 -8.84 -26.19 -26.83
C ASN A 54 -9.96 -26.44 -25.80
N ARG A 55 -9.70 -27.27 -24.80
CA ARG A 55 -10.31 -27.13 -23.46
C ARG A 55 -9.31 -26.45 -22.54
N ARG A 56 -9.31 -25.12 -22.55
CA ARG A 56 -8.69 -24.35 -21.45
C ARG A 56 -9.50 -24.55 -20.17
N PRO A 57 -8.88 -24.57 -18.98
CA PRO A 57 -9.61 -24.41 -17.73
C PRO A 57 -10.13 -22.97 -17.65
N GLY A 58 -11.32 -22.72 -18.19
CA GLY A 58 -12.01 -21.45 -18.02
C GLY A 58 -12.49 -21.30 -16.57
N ASN A 59 -12.46 -20.06 -16.06
CA ASN A 59 -13.07 -19.73 -14.77
C ASN A 59 -14.54 -20.19 -14.76
N ARG A 60 -14.83 -21.23 -13.98
CA ARG A 60 -16.10 -21.99 -14.03
C ARG A 60 -17.31 -21.23 -13.45
N PHE A 61 -17.16 -19.93 -13.20
CA PHE A 61 -18.08 -19.08 -12.45
C PHE A 61 -18.60 -17.85 -13.23
N GLY A 62 -18.10 -17.56 -14.45
CA GLY A 62 -18.57 -16.39 -15.21
C GLY A 62 -18.32 -16.48 -16.71
N GLY A 63 -19.39 -16.35 -17.50
CA GLY A 63 -19.33 -16.34 -18.97
C GLY A 63 -20.68 -16.68 -19.61
N ASP A 64 -21.00 -17.98 -19.70
CA ASP A 64 -21.94 -18.49 -20.70
C ASP A 64 -23.43 -18.50 -20.29
N GLN A 65 -23.79 -17.98 -19.11
CA GLN A 65 -25.18 -17.81 -18.67
C GLN A 65 -25.57 -16.35 -18.40
N VAL A 66 -24.89 -15.39 -19.05
CA VAL A 66 -25.39 -14.03 -19.18
C VAL A 66 -26.58 -14.03 -20.16
N ALA A 67 -27.75 -14.39 -19.65
CA ALA A 67 -29.02 -14.14 -20.33
C ALA A 67 -29.13 -12.65 -20.67
N ALA A 68 -29.66 -12.35 -21.86
CA ALA A 68 -29.76 -11.04 -22.49
C ALA A 68 -29.67 -9.86 -21.50
N GLN A 69 -28.46 -9.31 -21.34
CA GLN A 69 -28.27 -8.11 -20.53
C GLN A 69 -29.04 -6.97 -21.19
N ASP A 70 -29.82 -6.26 -20.38
CA ASP A 70 -30.48 -5.03 -20.77
C ASP A 70 -29.44 -4.07 -21.40
N PRO A 71 -29.70 -3.53 -22.61
CA PRO A 71 -28.75 -2.68 -23.31
C PRO A 71 -28.41 -1.40 -22.53
N GLU A 72 -29.32 -0.89 -21.72
CA GLU A 72 -29.06 0.26 -20.84
C GLU A 72 -28.02 -0.10 -19.77
N THR A 73 -28.17 -1.24 -19.09
CA THR A 73 -27.18 -1.78 -18.13
C THR A 73 -25.81 -1.99 -18.78
N ALA A 74 -25.76 -2.47 -20.03
CA ALA A 74 -24.50 -2.61 -20.76
C ALA A 74 -23.86 -1.25 -21.07
N MET A 75 -24.66 -0.25 -21.48
CA MET A 75 -24.16 1.10 -21.76
C MET A 75 -23.66 1.81 -20.49
N ILE A 76 -24.35 1.66 -19.35
CA ILE A 76 -23.92 2.23 -18.05
C ILE A 76 -22.55 1.66 -17.64
N ARG A 77 -22.30 0.36 -17.83
CA ARG A 77 -20.98 -0.25 -17.59
C ARG A 77 -19.90 0.31 -18.51
N GLN A 78 -20.23 0.52 -19.78
CA GLN A 78 -19.30 1.14 -20.73
C GLN A 78 -18.98 2.60 -20.34
N VAL A 79 -19.98 3.39 -19.95
CA VAL A 79 -19.82 4.76 -19.48
C VAL A 79 -19.00 4.80 -18.19
N SER A 80 -19.28 3.92 -17.22
CA SER A 80 -18.46 3.76 -16.01
C SER A 80 -17.00 3.44 -16.35
N SER A 81 -16.75 2.55 -17.31
CA SER A 81 -15.40 2.24 -17.80
C SER A 81 -14.74 3.38 -18.60
N PHE A 82 -15.47 4.37 -19.10
CA PHE A 82 -14.87 5.56 -19.70
C PHE A 82 -14.57 6.63 -18.64
N VAL A 83 -15.52 6.88 -17.73
CA VAL A 83 -15.36 7.85 -16.64
C VAL A 83 -14.28 7.41 -15.65
N SER A 84 -14.12 6.12 -15.34
CA SER A 84 -13.02 5.65 -14.49
C SER A 84 -11.65 5.79 -15.15
N ARG A 85 -11.58 5.92 -16.48
CA ARG A 85 -10.33 5.89 -17.26
C ARG A 85 -9.90 7.23 -17.84
N VAL A 86 -10.74 8.25 -17.78
CA VAL A 86 -10.47 9.59 -18.35
C VAL A 86 -9.25 10.27 -17.73
N GLY A 87 -8.96 9.98 -16.45
CA GLY A 87 -7.75 10.39 -15.73
C GLY A 87 -6.69 9.29 -15.53
N GLU A 88 -6.74 8.17 -16.26
CA GLU A 88 -5.66 7.17 -16.19
C GLU A 88 -4.35 7.74 -16.78
N PHE A 89 -3.32 7.87 -15.95
CA PHE A 89 -2.00 8.42 -16.34
C PHE A 89 -1.30 7.62 -17.44
N LYS A 90 -1.65 6.34 -17.61
CA LYS A 90 -1.19 5.46 -18.70
C LYS A 90 -1.45 6.00 -20.12
N ASN A 91 -2.31 7.02 -20.25
CA ASN A 91 -2.63 7.67 -21.51
C ASN A 91 -1.86 8.98 -21.75
N ILE A 92 -0.98 9.42 -20.83
CA ILE A 92 -0.14 10.60 -21.01
C ILE A 92 0.86 10.34 -22.14
N ARG A 93 0.91 11.25 -23.10
CA ARG A 93 1.92 11.24 -24.16
C ARG A 93 3.14 12.00 -23.66
N GLU A 94 4.24 11.28 -23.40
CA GLU A 94 5.52 11.88 -22.98
C GLU A 94 6.09 12.87 -24.02
N GLU A 95 5.72 12.73 -25.29
CA GLU A 95 6.43 13.33 -26.43
C GLU A 95 5.99 14.75 -26.84
N THR A 96 5.07 15.41 -26.13
CA THR A 96 4.48 16.69 -26.62
C THR A 96 4.91 17.93 -25.82
N ILE A 97 6.21 18.11 -25.63
CA ILE A 97 6.76 19.46 -25.39
C ILE A 97 6.68 20.21 -26.72
N ILE A 98 5.58 20.94 -26.93
CA ILE A 98 5.50 21.91 -28.03
C ILE A 98 6.43 23.07 -27.67
N THR A 99 7.69 22.98 -28.10
CA THR A 99 8.56 24.16 -28.15
C THR A 99 7.89 25.18 -29.07
N PRO A 100 7.58 26.40 -28.60
CA PRO A 100 6.92 27.39 -29.44
C PRO A 100 7.88 27.87 -30.53
N ASP A 101 7.76 27.28 -31.72
CA ASP A 101 8.51 27.69 -32.92
C ASP A 101 8.02 29.05 -33.43
N GLY A 102 8.52 30.11 -32.78
CA GLY A 102 8.85 31.39 -33.42
C GLY A 102 7.74 32.36 -33.84
N ASP A 103 6.45 32.00 -33.78
CA ASP A 103 5.36 32.91 -34.20
C ASP A 103 4.74 33.68 -33.01
N GLU A 104 5.14 34.95 -32.84
CA GLU A 104 4.81 35.83 -31.71
C GLU A 104 3.35 36.33 -31.66
N THR A 105 2.37 35.59 -32.20
CA THR A 105 0.95 35.96 -32.05
C THR A 105 0.45 35.64 -30.65
N ILE A 106 0.57 36.64 -29.77
CA ILE A 106 0.18 36.65 -28.37
C ILE A 106 -1.31 36.34 -28.21
N THR A 107 -1.64 35.06 -28.07
CA THR A 107 -2.66 34.62 -27.12
C THR A 107 -1.93 34.20 -25.85
N THR A 108 -2.45 34.59 -24.70
CA THR A 108 -1.87 34.23 -23.39
C THR A 108 -2.11 32.74 -23.11
N ALA A 109 -1.31 31.89 -23.76
CA ALA A 109 -1.36 30.44 -23.58
C ALA A 109 -1.06 30.09 -22.13
N ILE A 110 -2.06 29.58 -21.42
CA ILE A 110 -1.89 29.04 -20.07
C ILE A 110 -0.93 27.85 -20.20
N SER A 111 0.26 27.96 -19.62
CA SER A 111 1.23 26.87 -19.60
C SER A 111 0.73 25.77 -18.66
N LEU A 112 0.04 24.79 -19.25
CA LEU A 112 -0.46 23.60 -18.56
C LEU A 112 0.64 22.55 -18.48
N ARG A 113 0.67 21.77 -17.39
CA ARG A 113 1.52 20.58 -17.31
C ARG A 113 1.06 19.56 -18.37
N PRO A 114 1.95 18.71 -18.93
CA PRO A 114 1.58 17.69 -19.91
C PRO A 114 0.43 16.76 -19.44
N LEU A 115 0.40 16.46 -18.13
CA LEU A 115 -0.68 15.75 -17.45
C LEU A 115 -2.01 16.53 -17.49
N GLU A 116 -2.02 17.81 -17.10
CA GLU A 116 -3.22 18.65 -17.12
C GLU A 116 -3.77 18.80 -18.55
N ALA A 117 -2.90 19.05 -19.52
CA ALA A 117 -3.26 19.20 -20.93
C ALA A 117 -3.83 17.90 -21.52
N THR A 118 -3.20 16.74 -21.26
CA THR A 118 -3.73 15.44 -21.70
C THR A 118 -5.08 15.13 -21.04
N THR A 119 -5.21 15.42 -19.74
CA THR A 119 -6.46 15.22 -18.99
C THR A 119 -7.58 16.10 -19.54
N ALA A 120 -7.30 17.37 -19.85
CA ALA A 120 -8.26 18.29 -20.45
C ALA A 120 -8.72 17.81 -21.84
N ALA A 121 -7.81 17.33 -22.68
CA ALA A 121 -8.14 16.74 -23.98
C ALA A 121 -9.05 15.51 -23.83
N ASN A 122 -8.69 14.56 -22.95
CA ASN A 122 -9.51 13.38 -22.66
C ASN A 122 -10.92 13.74 -22.15
N ILE A 123 -11.04 14.81 -21.34
CA ILE A 123 -12.34 15.31 -20.88
C ILE A 123 -13.15 15.89 -22.04
N ASN A 124 -12.57 16.73 -22.90
CA ASN A 124 -13.28 17.33 -24.05
C ASN A 124 -13.82 16.25 -25.00
N ASP A 125 -13.03 15.22 -25.30
CA ASP A 125 -13.44 14.06 -26.09
C ASP A 125 -14.57 13.28 -25.40
N LEU A 126 -14.43 12.99 -24.11
CA LEU A 126 -15.43 12.24 -23.36
C LEU A 126 -16.75 13.02 -23.22
N VAL A 127 -16.72 14.33 -22.97
CA VAL A 127 -17.91 15.19 -22.88
C VAL A 127 -18.67 15.19 -24.20
N THR A 128 -17.98 15.21 -25.34
CA THR A 128 -18.59 15.09 -26.67
C THR A 128 -19.32 13.76 -26.84
N VAL A 129 -18.76 12.66 -26.30
CA VAL A 129 -19.36 11.31 -26.36
C VAL A 129 -20.51 11.12 -25.35
N LEU A 130 -20.47 11.75 -24.18
CA LEU A 130 -21.48 11.62 -23.12
C LEU A 130 -22.70 12.54 -23.35
N CYS A 131 -22.48 13.72 -23.92
CA CYS A 131 -23.52 14.72 -24.19
C CYS A 131 -24.10 14.60 -25.61
N SER A 132 -24.05 13.42 -26.22
CA SER A 132 -24.69 13.14 -27.51
C SER A 132 -26.20 12.95 -27.33
N GLU A 133 -27.01 13.43 -28.29
CA GLU A 133 -28.47 13.50 -28.18
C GLU A 133 -29.15 12.15 -27.88
N ASP A 134 -28.60 11.07 -28.42
CA ASP A 134 -29.04 9.68 -28.22
C ASP A 134 -28.83 9.16 -26.78
N LYS A 135 -27.93 9.77 -26.01
CA LYS A 135 -27.57 9.34 -24.64
C LYS A 135 -28.06 10.28 -23.56
N MET A 136 -28.35 11.54 -23.88
CA MET A 136 -28.67 12.55 -22.87
C MET A 136 -29.84 12.13 -21.97
N GLU A 137 -30.94 11.64 -22.57
CA GLU A 137 -32.09 11.10 -21.83
C GLU A 137 -31.69 9.99 -20.86
N MET A 138 -30.88 9.02 -21.30
CA MET A 138 -30.53 7.86 -20.48
C MET A 138 -29.56 8.22 -19.34
N LEU A 139 -28.62 9.13 -19.59
CA LEU A 139 -27.53 9.45 -18.67
C LEU A 139 -27.88 10.54 -17.65
N PHE A 140 -28.67 11.54 -18.06
CA PHE A 140 -28.97 12.71 -17.24
C PHE A 140 -30.35 12.71 -16.60
N ARG A 141 -31.28 11.82 -17.03
CA ARG A 141 -32.61 11.74 -16.44
C ARG A 141 -32.53 11.51 -14.93
N TYR A 142 -33.21 12.38 -14.20
CA TYR A 142 -33.32 12.38 -12.76
C TYR A 142 -34.78 12.56 -12.34
N HIS A 143 -35.10 12.22 -11.09
CA HIS A 143 -36.43 12.39 -10.53
C HIS A 143 -36.53 13.77 -9.88
N ILE A 144 -37.26 14.67 -10.53
CA ILE A 144 -37.67 15.96 -9.97
C ILE A 144 -38.73 15.70 -8.90
N ILE A 145 -38.58 16.29 -7.71
CA ILE A 145 -39.52 16.14 -6.58
C ILE A 145 -40.70 17.12 -6.69
N GLU A 146 -40.59 18.14 -7.53
CA GLU A 146 -41.58 19.22 -7.66
C GLU A 146 -42.98 18.70 -8.01
N ASP A 147 -43.88 18.86 -7.04
CA ASP A 147 -45.33 18.93 -7.11
C ASP A 147 -45.95 18.67 -8.50
N SER A 148 -46.02 17.40 -8.92
CA SER A 148 -46.85 17.00 -10.06
C SER A 148 -48.31 17.36 -9.75
N PRO A 149 -48.90 18.42 -10.37
CA PRO A 149 -50.17 18.97 -9.89
C PRO A 149 -51.34 18.03 -10.20
N GLU A 150 -51.14 17.13 -11.16
CA GLU A 150 -52.15 16.24 -11.75
C GLU A 150 -52.52 15.05 -10.87
N LEU A 151 -51.79 14.77 -9.77
CA LEU A 151 -52.14 13.71 -8.82
C LEU A 151 -52.91 14.18 -7.58
N LYS A 152 -53.42 15.42 -7.58
CA LYS A 152 -54.46 15.87 -6.63
C LYS A 152 -55.82 15.27 -7.03
N THR A 153 -55.96 13.96 -6.86
CA THR A 153 -57.25 13.27 -6.86
C THR A 153 -57.66 12.98 -5.42
N ASP A 154 -58.92 13.29 -5.07
CA ASP A 154 -59.40 13.45 -3.68
C ASP A 154 -59.56 12.12 -2.89
N SER A 155 -58.76 11.10 -3.18
CA SER A 155 -58.71 9.88 -2.37
C SER A 155 -57.73 10.03 -1.20
N GLU A 156 -58.27 10.15 0.02
CA GLU A 156 -57.54 10.16 1.30
C GLU A 156 -56.85 8.81 1.64
N SER A 157 -56.40 8.07 0.63
CA SER A 157 -55.58 6.87 0.75
C SER A 157 -54.15 7.29 1.11
N SER A 158 -53.74 7.02 2.35
CA SER A 158 -52.40 7.30 2.89
C SER A 158 -51.28 6.50 2.21
N MET A 159 -50.99 6.79 0.94
CA MET A 159 -49.79 6.27 0.28
C MET A 159 -48.57 6.89 0.93
N SER A 160 -47.78 6.06 1.61
CA SER A 160 -46.47 6.43 2.11
C SER A 160 -45.60 6.90 0.95
N VAL A 161 -45.20 8.17 0.97
CA VAL A 161 -44.21 8.70 0.02
C VAL A 161 -42.89 7.99 0.31
N PHE A 162 -42.55 7.00 -0.52
CA PHE A 162 -41.28 6.31 -0.42
C PHE A 162 -40.14 7.29 -0.70
N PRO A 163 -39.08 7.35 0.13
CA PRO A 163 -37.98 8.26 -0.09
C PRO A 163 -37.28 7.93 -1.42
N ILE A 164 -37.21 8.91 -2.32
CA ILE A 164 -36.51 8.75 -3.60
C ILE A 164 -35.03 8.48 -3.33
N ALA A 165 -34.54 7.37 -3.90
CA ALA A 165 -33.14 6.97 -3.81
C ALA A 165 -32.21 8.13 -4.23
N PRO A 166 -31.17 8.47 -3.45
CA PRO A 166 -30.22 9.54 -3.78
C PRO A 166 -29.65 9.47 -5.21
N GLU A 167 -29.39 8.25 -5.71
CA GLU A 167 -28.91 7.95 -7.06
C GLU A 167 -29.87 8.47 -8.14
N ALA A 168 -31.18 8.33 -7.89
CA ALA A 168 -32.23 8.72 -8.81
C ALA A 168 -32.44 10.25 -8.84
N LYS A 169 -31.94 10.98 -7.83
CA LYS A 169 -31.93 12.45 -7.80
C LYS A 169 -30.79 13.05 -8.62
N VAL A 170 -29.64 12.38 -8.68
CA VAL A 170 -28.45 12.89 -9.40
C VAL A 170 -28.45 12.50 -10.89
N GLY A 171 -29.00 11.34 -11.21
CA GLY A 171 -28.94 10.75 -12.56
C GLY A 171 -27.74 9.82 -12.73
N LYS A 172 -27.84 8.88 -13.68
CA LYS A 172 -26.92 7.73 -13.79
C LYS A 172 -25.45 8.14 -13.99
N LEU A 173 -25.19 9.15 -14.82
CA LEU A 173 -23.83 9.64 -15.04
C LEU A 173 -23.26 10.37 -13.81
N GLY A 174 -24.07 11.15 -13.10
CA GLY A 174 -23.60 11.85 -11.90
C GLY A 174 -23.34 10.90 -10.73
N HIS A 175 -24.14 9.83 -10.59
CA HIS A 175 -23.83 8.72 -9.68
C HIS A 175 -22.46 8.11 -9.99
N VAL A 176 -22.22 7.71 -11.25
CA VAL A 176 -20.93 7.15 -11.70
C VAL A 176 -19.77 8.12 -11.44
N LEU A 177 -19.93 9.40 -11.76
CA LEU A 177 -18.89 10.42 -11.57
C LEU A 177 -18.52 10.57 -10.09
N ILE A 178 -19.50 10.69 -9.20
CA ILE A 178 -19.25 10.82 -7.75
C ILE A 178 -18.71 9.52 -7.15
N SER A 179 -19.14 8.36 -7.61
CA SER A 179 -18.51 7.08 -7.21
C SER A 179 -17.05 6.97 -7.64
N CYS A 180 -16.68 7.48 -8.81
CA CYS A 180 -15.29 7.61 -9.22
C CYS A 180 -14.53 8.63 -8.36
N ALA A 181 -15.09 9.82 -8.12
CA ALA A 181 -14.47 10.83 -7.25
C ALA A 181 -14.25 10.36 -5.81
N ALA A 182 -15.09 9.45 -5.30
CA ALA A 182 -14.94 8.85 -3.97
C ALA A 182 -13.96 7.67 -3.91
N GLY A 183 -13.45 7.15 -5.03
CA GLY A 183 -12.65 5.91 -5.08
C GLY A 183 -11.45 5.91 -6.01
N LEU A 184 -11.13 7.03 -6.64
CA LEU A 184 -10.00 7.18 -7.57
C LEU A 184 -9.19 8.42 -7.17
N PRO A 185 -8.30 8.30 -6.16
CA PRO A 185 -7.71 9.43 -5.45
C PRO A 185 -6.87 10.35 -6.33
N LEU A 186 -6.13 9.76 -7.26
CA LEU A 186 -5.22 10.50 -8.14
C LEU A 186 -5.97 11.33 -9.20
N GLN A 187 -7.23 10.99 -9.47
CA GLN A 187 -8.08 11.58 -10.51
C GLN A 187 -9.06 12.63 -9.95
N THR A 188 -8.99 12.98 -8.66
CA THR A 188 -9.90 13.95 -8.04
C THR A 188 -10.03 15.29 -8.82
N PRO A 189 -8.95 15.92 -9.33
CA PRO A 189 -9.05 17.12 -10.17
C PRO A 189 -9.74 16.87 -11.53
N CYS A 190 -9.59 15.67 -12.08
CA CYS A 190 -10.21 15.27 -13.34
C CYS A 190 -11.74 15.22 -13.21
N TYR A 191 -12.27 14.67 -12.11
CA TYR A 191 -13.72 14.61 -11.90
C TYR A 191 -14.37 15.97 -11.64
N ALA A 192 -13.67 16.88 -10.97
CA ALA A 192 -14.14 18.26 -10.80
C ALA A 192 -14.19 19.00 -12.17
N ALA A 193 -13.15 18.86 -13.00
CA ALA A 193 -13.11 19.41 -14.36
C ALA A 193 -14.18 18.78 -15.28
N LEU A 194 -14.40 17.45 -15.20
CA LEU A 194 -15.46 16.76 -15.95
C LEU A 194 -16.86 17.23 -15.52
N THR A 195 -17.07 17.49 -14.22
CA THR A 195 -18.34 18.04 -13.69
C THR A 195 -18.64 19.42 -14.27
N LEU A 196 -17.64 20.31 -14.31
CA LEU A 196 -17.73 21.61 -14.97
C LEU A 196 -18.09 21.48 -16.45
N ALA A 197 -17.30 20.69 -17.20
CA ALA A 197 -17.44 20.55 -18.64
C ALA A 197 -18.82 20.00 -19.04
N ILE A 198 -19.32 19.01 -18.32
CA ILE A 198 -20.66 18.45 -18.53
C ILE A 198 -21.74 19.50 -18.20
N HIS A 199 -21.63 20.19 -17.06
CA HIS A 199 -22.63 21.19 -16.66
C HIS A 199 -22.76 22.30 -17.70
N GLU A 200 -21.66 22.90 -18.11
CA GLU A 200 -21.63 23.96 -19.12
C GLU A 200 -22.13 23.47 -20.48
N ARG A 201 -21.85 22.21 -20.85
CA ARG A 201 -22.34 21.60 -22.09
C ARG A 201 -23.85 21.36 -22.10
N ILE A 202 -24.46 20.99 -20.96
CA ILE A 202 -25.88 20.62 -20.90
C ILE A 202 -26.82 21.68 -20.32
N LYS A 203 -26.32 22.85 -19.88
CA LYS A 203 -27.12 23.90 -19.23
C LYS A 203 -28.31 24.42 -20.06
N ALA A 204 -28.24 24.30 -21.39
CA ALA A 204 -29.32 24.69 -22.33
C ALA A 204 -30.25 23.52 -22.75
N THR A 205 -30.11 22.35 -22.12
CA THR A 205 -30.92 21.14 -22.40
C THR A 205 -32.05 20.99 -21.37
N PRO A 206 -32.97 20.00 -21.51
CA PRO A 206 -33.96 19.69 -20.48
C PRO A 206 -33.40 19.19 -19.13
N TRP A 207 -32.08 18.99 -19.02
CA TRP A 207 -31.43 18.42 -17.83
C TRP A 207 -30.47 19.38 -17.08
N PRO A 208 -30.80 20.68 -16.92
CA PRO A 208 -29.89 21.71 -16.39
C PRO A 208 -29.51 21.42 -14.93
N GLY A 209 -28.49 22.11 -14.40
CA GLY A 209 -28.14 21.99 -12.97
C GLY A 209 -27.32 20.74 -12.58
N PHE A 210 -26.62 20.12 -13.54
CA PHE A 210 -25.82 18.91 -13.29
C PHE A 210 -24.83 19.05 -12.12
N ALA A 211 -24.05 20.15 -12.08
CA ALA A 211 -23.11 20.42 -10.99
C ALA A 211 -23.79 20.48 -9.61
N HIS A 212 -24.95 21.15 -9.49
CA HIS A 212 -25.73 21.20 -8.25
C HIS A 212 -26.10 19.80 -7.76
N ARG A 213 -26.64 18.97 -8.66
CA ARG A 213 -26.98 17.57 -8.35
C ARG A 213 -25.76 16.76 -7.89
N CYS A 214 -24.61 16.94 -8.54
CA CYS A 214 -23.36 16.27 -8.16
C CYS A 214 -22.86 16.73 -6.79
N VAL A 215 -22.93 18.03 -6.48
CA VAL A 215 -22.56 18.60 -5.17
C VAL A 215 -23.49 18.08 -4.07
N GLU A 216 -24.82 18.09 -4.27
CA GLU A 216 -25.78 17.54 -3.31
C GLU A 216 -25.56 16.04 -3.06
N TYR A 217 -25.27 15.27 -4.11
CA TYR A 217 -25.03 13.83 -4.01
C TYR A 217 -23.68 13.51 -3.33
N ALA A 218 -22.64 14.30 -3.59
CA ALA A 218 -21.37 14.23 -2.87
C ALA A 218 -21.54 14.56 -1.37
N MET A 219 -22.26 15.64 -1.04
CA MET A 219 -22.59 16.01 0.34
C MET A 219 -23.45 14.96 1.03
N HIS A 220 -24.34 14.28 0.30
CA HIS A 220 -25.09 13.13 0.82
C HIS A 220 -24.18 11.95 1.17
N HIS A 221 -23.22 11.59 0.30
CA HIS A 221 -22.24 10.54 0.60
C HIS A 221 -21.34 10.91 1.78
N ILE A 222 -20.81 12.14 1.84
CA ILE A 222 -20.04 12.63 3.00
C ILE A 222 -20.87 12.52 4.29
N SER A 223 -22.14 12.97 4.26
CA SER A 223 -23.05 12.86 5.41
C SER A 223 -23.30 11.42 5.83
N LYS A 224 -23.48 10.51 4.86
CA LYS A 224 -23.79 9.11 5.12
C LYS A 224 -22.56 8.38 5.66
N ASP A 225 -21.42 8.48 5.00
CA ASP A 225 -20.19 7.82 5.41
C ASP A 225 -19.72 8.34 6.79
N LEU A 226 -19.93 9.63 7.11
CA LEU A 226 -19.63 10.16 8.44
C LEU A 226 -20.62 9.64 9.51
N ASP A 227 -21.91 9.58 9.19
CA ASP A 227 -22.92 9.01 10.10
C ASP A 227 -22.68 7.49 10.31
N ASP A 228 -22.31 6.74 9.27
CA ASP A 228 -22.02 5.30 9.34
C ASP A 228 -20.72 5.03 10.12
N ALA A 229 -19.65 5.80 9.90
CA ALA A 229 -18.39 5.68 10.64
C ALA A 229 -18.59 5.93 12.14
N LEU A 230 -19.28 7.02 12.49
CA LEU A 230 -19.45 7.45 13.88
C LEU A 230 -20.51 6.65 14.66
N SER A 231 -21.47 6.02 13.98
CA SER A 231 -22.50 5.18 14.62
C SER A 231 -22.21 3.68 14.61
N SER A 232 -21.34 3.21 13.71
CA SER A 232 -21.03 1.77 13.61
C SER A 232 -19.64 1.39 14.12
N GLY A 233 -18.66 2.31 14.04
CA GLY A 233 -17.26 2.01 14.32
C GLY A 233 -16.64 0.97 13.39
N LYS A 234 -17.19 0.75 12.19
CA LYS A 234 -16.74 -0.26 11.21
C LYS A 234 -16.28 0.41 9.93
N ASN A 235 -15.36 -0.22 9.20
CA ASN A 235 -14.85 0.25 7.90
C ASN A 235 -14.33 1.71 7.90
N ILE A 236 -13.96 2.26 9.07
CA ILE A 236 -13.67 3.68 9.27
C ILE A 236 -12.60 4.18 8.31
N ALA A 237 -11.56 3.39 8.03
CA ALA A 237 -10.55 3.73 7.03
C ALA A 237 -11.12 3.92 5.62
N GLN A 238 -12.04 3.05 5.19
CA GLN A 238 -12.70 3.14 3.87
C GLN A 238 -13.66 4.34 3.83
N GLU A 239 -14.45 4.56 4.89
CA GLU A 239 -15.38 5.69 5.01
C GLU A 239 -14.64 7.03 5.09
N ALA A 240 -13.62 7.14 5.93
CA ALA A 240 -12.75 8.31 6.02
C ALA A 240 -12.02 8.59 4.70
N CYS A 241 -11.55 7.57 3.99
CA CYS A 241 -10.95 7.74 2.66
C CYS A 241 -11.97 8.33 1.66
N ARG A 242 -13.19 7.76 1.56
CA ARG A 242 -14.25 8.30 0.70
C ARG A 242 -14.64 9.73 1.06
N ILE A 243 -14.84 10.03 2.34
CA ILE A 243 -15.14 11.39 2.83
C ILE A 243 -14.03 12.35 2.43
N LYS A 244 -12.76 11.98 2.66
CA LYS A 244 -11.59 12.80 2.31
C LYS A 244 -11.51 13.09 0.82
N LEU A 245 -11.70 12.09 -0.04
CA LEU A 245 -11.68 12.30 -1.49
C LEU A 245 -12.84 13.18 -1.97
N LEU A 246 -14.03 13.02 -1.38
CA LEU A 246 -15.17 13.90 -1.68
C LEU A 246 -14.99 15.33 -1.14
N LEU A 247 -14.37 15.53 0.02
CA LEU A 247 -14.00 16.86 0.52
C LEU A 247 -12.99 17.55 -0.39
N ARG A 248 -11.97 16.82 -0.88
CA ARG A 248 -11.02 17.31 -1.90
C ARG A 248 -11.72 17.67 -3.21
N PHE A 249 -12.66 16.83 -3.69
CA PHE A 249 -13.49 17.13 -4.86
C PHE A 249 -14.31 18.42 -4.68
N ILE A 250 -14.97 18.61 -3.53
CA ILE A 250 -15.71 19.83 -3.21
C ILE A 250 -14.79 21.06 -3.10
N ALA A 251 -13.58 20.91 -2.55
CA ALA A 251 -12.56 21.97 -2.52
C ALA A 251 -12.12 22.39 -3.92
N ILE A 252 -11.89 21.44 -4.82
CA ILE A 252 -11.54 21.74 -6.21
C ILE A 252 -12.73 22.39 -6.96
N LEU A 253 -13.97 21.97 -6.70
CA LEU A 253 -15.15 22.69 -7.21
C LEU A 253 -15.26 24.12 -6.64
N GLY A 254 -14.79 24.35 -5.41
CA GLY A 254 -14.60 25.68 -4.82
C GLY A 254 -13.59 26.53 -5.59
N LYS A 255 -12.43 25.94 -5.91
CA LYS A 255 -11.36 26.55 -6.72
C LYS A 255 -11.80 26.87 -8.16
N ILE A 256 -12.71 26.08 -8.73
CA ILE A 256 -13.31 26.32 -10.05
C ILE A 256 -14.38 27.43 -10.00
N GLY A 257 -14.96 27.71 -8.82
CA GLY A 257 -16.09 28.63 -8.65
C GLY A 257 -17.47 27.98 -8.82
N VAL A 258 -17.55 26.65 -8.95
CA VAL A 258 -18.82 25.90 -8.98
C VAL A 258 -19.48 25.90 -7.59
N VAL A 259 -18.67 25.78 -6.53
CA VAL A 259 -19.10 25.89 -5.13
C VAL A 259 -18.55 27.20 -4.56
N GLN A 260 -19.26 27.84 -3.64
CA GLN A 260 -18.72 29.03 -2.98
C GLN A 260 -17.53 28.66 -2.09
N GLY A 261 -16.31 29.00 -2.53
CA GLY A 261 -15.07 28.61 -1.83
C GLY A 261 -14.91 29.29 -0.47
N PHE A 262 -15.01 30.61 -0.43
CA PHE A 262 -14.73 31.45 0.74
C PHE A 262 -15.61 32.72 0.75
N GLN A 263 -15.85 33.31 1.92
CA GLN A 263 -16.57 34.58 2.09
C GLN A 263 -16.15 35.21 3.44
N ASN A 264 -15.82 36.51 3.45
CA ASN A 264 -15.31 37.20 4.65
C ASN A 264 -16.33 37.27 5.81
N GLU A 265 -17.62 37.25 5.50
CA GLU A 265 -18.70 37.36 6.50
C GLU A 265 -19.06 35.97 7.04
N GLN A 266 -18.66 35.68 8.28
CA GLN A 266 -18.81 34.39 8.95
C GLN A 266 -20.22 34.11 9.49
N ALA A 267 -21.27 34.61 8.84
CA ALA A 267 -22.64 34.28 9.22
C ALA A 267 -22.92 32.79 8.90
N MET A 268 -22.65 31.89 9.85
CA MET A 268 -22.87 30.44 9.72
C MET A 268 -24.37 30.11 9.60
N ASN A 269 -24.93 30.30 8.42
CA ASN A 269 -26.17 29.68 8.02
C ASN A 269 -25.87 28.21 7.63
N PRO A 270 -26.34 27.20 8.37
CA PRO A 270 -26.04 25.78 8.07
C PRO A 270 -26.62 25.29 6.74
N ASN A 271 -27.49 26.09 6.10
CA ASN A 271 -28.03 25.84 4.77
C ASN A 271 -27.29 26.60 3.65
N GLN A 272 -26.34 27.47 3.99
CA GLN A 272 -25.57 28.28 3.04
C GLN A 272 -24.09 28.36 3.45
N LEU A 273 -23.42 27.22 3.52
CA LEU A 273 -22.00 27.12 3.88
C LEU A 273 -21.11 27.27 2.64
N THR A 274 -19.97 27.94 2.82
CA THR A 274 -18.86 27.89 1.86
C THR A 274 -18.03 26.62 2.08
N VAL A 275 -17.09 26.29 1.18
CA VAL A 275 -16.14 25.18 1.43
C VAL A 275 -15.37 25.42 2.74
N PHE A 276 -14.87 26.64 2.93
CA PHE A 276 -14.19 27.02 4.17
C PHE A 276 -15.13 26.91 5.39
N GLY A 277 -16.38 27.37 5.27
CA GLY A 277 -17.38 27.28 6.32
C GLY A 277 -17.72 25.85 6.72
N LEU A 278 -17.73 24.90 5.77
CA LEU A 278 -17.86 23.47 6.07
C LEU A 278 -16.65 22.97 6.88
N LEU A 279 -15.42 23.33 6.50
CA LEU A 279 -14.22 22.92 7.23
C LEU A 279 -14.19 23.51 8.65
N SER A 280 -14.53 24.79 8.82
CA SER A 280 -14.68 25.41 10.15
C SER A 280 -15.76 24.71 10.99
N LEU A 281 -16.87 24.30 10.39
CA LEU A 281 -17.92 23.54 11.07
C LEU A 281 -17.42 22.17 11.57
N LEU A 282 -16.59 21.47 10.78
CA LEU A 282 -15.96 20.21 11.18
C LEU A 282 -14.95 20.41 12.32
N VAL A 283 -14.23 21.55 12.36
CA VAL A 283 -13.35 21.93 13.49
C VAL A 283 -14.14 22.18 14.77
N GLU A 284 -15.27 22.89 14.71
CA GLU A 284 -16.14 23.07 15.88
C GLU A 284 -16.76 21.74 16.33
N ALA A 285 -17.12 20.86 15.40
CA ALA A 285 -17.59 19.51 15.71
C ALA A 285 -16.49 18.66 16.37
N ALA A 286 -15.21 18.81 15.98
CA ALA A 286 -14.08 18.16 16.62
C ALA A 286 -13.89 18.64 18.07
N LYS A 287 -13.97 19.95 18.32
CA LYS A 287 -13.97 20.51 19.69
C LYS A 287 -15.11 19.96 20.53
N ALA A 288 -16.33 19.92 19.98
CA ALA A 288 -17.50 19.40 20.67
C ALA A 288 -17.39 17.88 20.94
N ALA A 289 -16.73 17.12 20.07
CA ALA A 289 -16.40 15.73 20.32
C ALA A 289 -15.39 15.57 21.46
N GLN A 290 -14.32 16.37 21.50
CA GLN A 290 -13.34 16.35 22.58
C GLN A 290 -13.99 16.65 23.94
N GLN A 291 -14.82 17.71 24.02
CA GLN A 291 -15.57 18.08 25.23
C GLN A 291 -16.54 16.99 25.73
N ARG A 292 -16.93 16.06 24.86
CA ARG A 292 -17.77 14.89 25.18
C ARG A 292 -16.98 13.62 25.49
N ASN A 293 -15.65 13.73 25.62
CA ASN A 293 -14.70 12.61 25.76
C ASN A 293 -14.70 11.64 24.56
N ALA A 294 -15.11 12.09 23.38
CA ALA A 294 -15.08 11.33 22.12
C ALA A 294 -13.80 11.66 21.32
N ALA A 295 -12.64 11.44 21.92
CA ALA A 295 -11.36 11.90 21.38
C ALA A 295 -11.05 11.35 19.96
N THR A 296 -11.31 10.07 19.68
CA THR A 296 -11.08 9.50 18.34
C THR A 296 -12.00 10.11 17.27
N VAL A 297 -13.20 10.55 17.64
CA VAL A 297 -14.08 11.34 16.75
C VAL A 297 -13.48 12.72 16.46
N SER A 298 -12.93 13.39 17.48
CA SER A 298 -12.22 14.68 17.34
C SER A 298 -11.04 14.56 16.37
N TYR A 299 -10.20 13.54 16.55
CA TYR A 299 -9.00 13.31 15.75
C TYR A 299 -9.30 12.86 14.31
N LEU A 300 -10.37 12.07 14.10
CA LEU A 300 -10.87 11.77 12.75
C LEU A 300 -11.29 13.05 12.01
N LEU A 301 -12.10 13.90 12.66
CA LEU A 301 -12.56 15.17 12.07
C LEU A 301 -11.38 16.12 11.78
N ALA A 302 -10.40 16.21 12.69
CA ALA A 302 -9.18 16.99 12.46
C ALA A 302 -8.37 16.45 11.25
N THR A 303 -8.24 15.12 11.11
CA THR A 303 -7.56 14.49 9.96
C THR A 303 -8.25 14.83 8.63
N LEU A 304 -9.59 14.75 8.58
CA LEU A 304 -10.38 15.08 7.39
C LEU A 304 -10.25 16.57 7.00
N VAL A 305 -10.23 17.46 7.98
CA VAL A 305 -10.04 18.90 7.74
C VAL A 305 -8.62 19.18 7.24
N LEU A 306 -7.59 18.75 7.96
CA LEU A 306 -6.19 19.06 7.63
C LEU A 306 -5.82 18.53 6.24
N SER A 307 -6.25 17.31 5.87
CA SER A 307 -5.96 16.68 4.57
C SER A 307 -6.73 17.30 3.39
N THR A 308 -7.65 18.23 3.67
CA THR A 308 -8.37 19.04 2.66
C THR A 308 -7.75 20.43 2.47
N ILE A 309 -7.05 20.98 3.48
CA ILE A 309 -6.42 22.32 3.40
C ILE A 309 -5.51 22.51 2.16
N PRO A 310 -4.67 21.54 1.75
CA PRO A 310 -3.83 21.68 0.55
C PRO A 310 -4.58 22.10 -0.73
N TYR A 311 -5.88 21.79 -0.81
CA TYR A 311 -6.74 22.02 -1.96
C TYR A 311 -7.49 23.37 -1.91
N ILE A 312 -7.47 24.08 -0.75
CA ILE A 312 -8.15 25.38 -0.56
C ILE A 312 -7.20 26.58 -0.54
N MET A 313 -5.89 26.35 -0.36
CA MET A 313 -4.88 27.41 -0.13
C MET A 313 -4.75 28.43 -1.28
N GLU A 314 -5.15 28.09 -2.51
CA GLU A 314 -5.11 29.03 -3.65
C GLU A 314 -6.21 30.12 -3.58
N TYR A 315 -7.29 29.90 -2.83
CA TYR A 315 -8.46 30.82 -2.79
C TYR A 315 -8.95 31.18 -1.39
N VAL A 316 -8.40 30.60 -0.32
CA VAL A 316 -8.67 30.98 1.07
C VAL A 316 -7.46 31.74 1.63
N PRO A 317 -7.64 32.93 2.23
CA PRO A 317 -6.54 33.66 2.88
C PRO A 317 -5.85 32.82 3.96
N GLN A 318 -4.51 32.78 3.92
CA GLN A 318 -3.70 32.00 4.86
C GLN A 318 -3.98 32.41 6.32
N GLU A 319 -4.15 33.70 6.60
CA GLU A 319 -4.54 34.21 7.92
C GLU A 319 -5.81 33.55 8.44
N SER A 320 -6.82 33.36 7.59
CA SER A 320 -8.07 32.69 7.94
C SER A 320 -7.88 31.20 8.21
N ILE A 321 -7.04 30.51 7.42
CA ILE A 321 -6.68 29.10 7.67
C ILE A 321 -5.98 28.95 9.03
N VAL A 322 -5.02 29.84 9.32
CA VAL A 322 -4.27 29.82 10.58
C VAL A 322 -5.18 30.10 11.78
N GLU A 323 -6.01 31.13 11.70
CA GLU A 323 -6.87 31.57 12.81
C GLU A 323 -8.01 30.59 13.10
N TRP A 324 -8.74 30.12 12.08
CA TRP A 324 -10.01 29.40 12.26
C TRP A 324 -9.90 27.89 12.10
N ILE A 325 -8.76 27.37 11.61
CA ILE A 325 -8.54 25.93 11.45
C ILE A 325 -7.31 25.49 12.24
N LEU A 326 -6.12 26.04 11.95
CA LEU A 326 -4.87 25.50 12.52
C LEU A 326 -4.75 25.75 14.02
N LYS A 327 -4.93 26.99 14.51
CA LYS A 327 -4.88 27.29 15.97
C LYS A 327 -5.87 26.43 16.78
N PRO A 328 -7.16 26.30 16.37
CA PRO A 328 -8.09 25.33 16.95
C PRO A 328 -7.58 23.89 16.99
N ILE A 329 -7.08 23.36 15.87
CA ILE A 329 -6.61 21.96 15.80
C ILE A 329 -5.34 21.78 16.64
N GLN A 330 -4.40 22.72 16.64
CA GLN A 330 -3.22 22.72 17.51
C GLN A 330 -3.61 22.63 18.99
N THR A 331 -4.67 23.35 19.39
CA THR A 331 -5.20 23.28 20.77
C THR A 331 -5.76 21.89 21.10
N LEU A 332 -6.48 21.25 20.16
CA LEU A 332 -6.95 19.86 20.32
C LEU A 332 -5.80 18.84 20.32
N MET A 333 -4.70 19.13 19.62
CA MET A 333 -3.52 18.28 19.53
C MET A 333 -2.61 18.37 20.76
N GLY A 334 -2.73 19.41 21.59
CA GLY A 334 -2.05 19.47 22.89
C GLY A 334 -2.50 18.36 23.87
N GLU A 335 -3.68 17.79 23.68
CA GLU A 335 -4.16 16.62 24.45
C GLU A 335 -3.94 15.28 23.70
N TYR A 336 -3.47 15.31 22.44
CA TYR A 336 -3.31 14.13 21.61
C TYR A 336 -2.07 13.33 22.00
N LYS A 337 -2.28 12.06 22.34
CA LYS A 337 -1.20 11.09 22.57
C LYS A 337 -1.22 10.09 21.43
N SER A 338 -0.14 10.06 20.65
CA SER A 338 -0.03 9.11 19.54
C SER A 338 -0.11 7.67 20.04
N SER A 339 -0.90 6.84 19.37
CA SER A 339 -0.87 5.39 19.58
C SER A 339 0.40 4.73 19.03
N PHE A 340 1.23 5.48 18.31
CA PHE A 340 2.48 5.03 17.70
C PHE A 340 3.72 5.43 18.50
N THR A 341 3.56 6.22 19.58
CA THR A 341 4.64 6.56 20.51
C THR A 341 5.33 5.27 20.99
N PRO A 342 6.67 5.18 20.92
CA PRO A 342 7.43 3.99 21.30
C PRO A 342 7.05 3.44 22.69
N GLY A 343 6.94 2.12 22.76
CA GLY A 343 6.49 1.37 23.94
C GLY A 343 5.07 1.67 24.45
N THR A 344 4.29 2.51 23.77
CA THR A 344 3.00 3.01 24.27
C THR A 344 1.82 2.45 23.50
N GLY A 345 1.04 1.58 24.14
CA GLY A 345 -0.18 1.01 23.57
C GLY A 345 0.08 -0.07 22.51
N PRO A 346 -0.98 -0.62 21.88
CA PRO A 346 -0.86 -1.75 20.96
C PRO A 346 -0.28 -1.37 19.59
N SER A 347 -0.28 -0.09 19.22
CA SER A 347 0.13 0.40 17.89
C SER A 347 1.54 0.97 17.84
N ALA A 348 2.28 0.97 18.96
CA ALA A 348 3.70 1.29 18.97
C ALA A 348 4.46 0.37 18.00
N ILE A 349 5.28 0.97 17.14
CA ILE A 349 6.13 0.23 16.19
C ILE A 349 7.47 -0.13 16.87
N LEU A 350 7.99 0.78 17.70
CA LEU A 350 9.24 0.61 18.44
C LEU A 350 9.00 0.39 19.94
N LEU A 351 9.98 -0.22 20.59
CA LEU A 351 10.12 -0.39 22.04
C LEU A 351 10.69 0.91 22.64
N LYS A 352 10.27 1.23 23.86
CA LYS A 352 10.78 2.43 24.56
C LYS A 352 12.24 2.28 25.02
N ALA A 353 12.62 1.11 25.51
CA ALA A 353 13.90 0.90 26.19
C ALA A 353 15.12 1.00 25.25
N GLU A 354 14.95 0.65 23.97
CA GLU A 354 16.04 0.65 22.98
C GLU A 354 16.22 2.01 22.27
N GLN A 355 15.57 3.07 22.78
CA GLN A 355 15.85 4.45 22.41
C GLN A 355 16.86 5.12 23.36
N ASP A 356 17.13 4.49 24.52
CA ASP A 356 17.83 5.07 25.68
C ASP A 356 19.27 4.54 25.82
N ASP A 357 19.74 3.71 24.87
CA ASP A 357 21.08 3.09 24.86
C ASP A 357 22.22 4.10 24.54
N GLY A 358 21.95 5.40 24.71
CA GLY A 358 22.68 6.51 24.08
C GLY A 358 23.59 7.37 24.95
N ASP A 359 23.49 7.38 26.29
CA ASP A 359 24.47 8.13 27.13
C ASP A 359 24.60 7.69 28.60
N GLY A 360 24.25 6.43 28.93
CA GLY A 360 24.17 5.93 30.31
C GLY A 360 25.49 5.74 31.08
N ASN A 361 26.54 6.54 30.84
CA ASN A 361 27.80 6.44 31.57
C ASN A 361 28.64 7.75 31.68
N ASN A 362 28.08 8.93 31.39
CA ASN A 362 28.67 10.22 31.77
C ASN A 362 28.13 10.66 33.15
N ASP A 363 28.74 10.14 34.21
CA ASP A 363 28.45 10.45 35.63
C ASP A 363 29.01 11.83 36.08
N ASP A 364 29.38 12.71 35.14
CA ASP A 364 30.04 14.00 35.42
C ASP A 364 29.02 15.16 35.40
N GLU A 365 28.65 15.55 36.63
CA GLU A 365 27.93 16.77 37.04
C GLU A 365 28.38 18.04 36.27
N GLU A 366 27.47 18.78 35.62
CA GLU A 366 27.21 20.23 35.87
C GLU A 366 25.76 20.57 35.46
N GLU A 367 25.12 21.47 36.22
CA GLU A 367 23.69 21.81 36.13
C GLU A 367 23.47 23.06 35.24
N ASP A 368 23.02 22.90 34.00
CA ASP A 368 22.46 24.00 33.19
C ASP A 368 21.00 23.64 32.78
N GLU A 369 20.03 24.24 33.48
CA GLU A 369 18.58 23.99 33.38
C GLU A 369 17.91 24.65 32.14
N ASP A 370 18.49 24.53 30.94
CA ASP A 370 17.81 24.96 29.71
C ASP A 370 16.86 23.82 29.24
N GLU A 371 15.57 23.94 29.61
CA GLU A 371 14.46 23.06 29.22
C GLU A 371 14.13 23.14 27.70
N GLU A 372 15.09 22.85 26.82
CA GLU A 372 14.81 22.64 25.40
C GLU A 372 14.16 21.25 25.21
N ASP A 373 12.82 21.24 25.12
CA ASP A 373 11.93 20.07 24.98
C ASP A 373 12.41 19.04 23.92
N ASP A 374 13.22 18.08 24.36
CA ASP A 374 13.29 16.67 23.95
C ASP A 374 12.78 16.34 22.52
N ASP A 375 13.51 16.78 21.49
CA ASP A 375 13.21 16.48 20.07
C ASP A 375 13.52 15.01 19.67
N THR A 376 13.73 14.14 20.66
CA THR A 376 13.72 12.67 20.56
C THR A 376 12.40 12.11 20.00
N SER A 377 11.36 12.95 19.89
CA SER A 377 10.12 12.67 19.14
C SER A 377 10.33 12.34 17.64
N SER A 378 11.51 12.62 17.09
CA SER A 378 11.87 12.48 15.67
C SER A 378 11.78 11.08 15.07
N GLN A 379 11.94 10.00 15.86
CA GLN A 379 12.10 8.64 15.31
C GLN A 379 10.80 7.99 14.78
N VAL A 380 9.65 8.16 15.46
CA VAL A 380 8.35 7.64 14.98
C VAL A 380 7.27 8.67 15.25
N CYS A 381 6.93 9.41 14.19
CA CYS A 381 5.79 10.30 14.15
C CYS A 381 4.61 9.60 13.49
N ASP A 382 3.39 9.93 13.90
CA ASP A 382 2.20 9.49 13.17
C ASP A 382 1.76 10.50 12.11
N SER A 383 0.92 10.02 11.20
CA SER A 383 0.44 10.79 10.06
C SER A 383 -0.44 11.98 10.41
N LEU A 384 -1.03 12.05 11.61
CA LEU A 384 -1.82 13.21 12.04
C LEU A 384 -0.89 14.33 12.54
N GLN A 385 0.15 13.97 13.30
CA GLN A 385 1.21 14.89 13.70
C GLN A 385 1.99 15.41 12.49
N ASP A 386 2.40 14.50 11.58
CA ASP A 386 3.09 14.88 10.35
C ASP A 386 2.21 15.75 9.44
N LEU A 387 0.92 15.44 9.29
CA LEU A 387 -0.03 16.27 8.53
C LEU A 387 -0.17 17.68 9.13
N LEU A 388 -0.22 17.81 10.46
CA LEU A 388 -0.28 19.13 11.11
C LEU A 388 1.00 19.94 10.85
N ARG A 389 2.17 19.32 10.96
CA ARG A 389 3.48 19.95 10.64
C ARG A 389 3.54 20.35 9.16
N VAL A 390 3.11 19.47 8.26
CA VAL A 390 3.07 19.72 6.81
C VAL A 390 2.22 20.93 6.50
N VAL A 391 0.97 20.99 6.95
CA VAL A 391 0.09 22.14 6.67
C VAL A 391 0.64 23.43 7.29
N GLY A 392 1.30 23.35 8.45
CA GLY A 392 2.02 24.50 9.03
C GLY A 392 3.17 25.02 8.15
N LYS A 393 3.89 24.11 7.46
CA LYS A 393 5.03 24.41 6.56
C LYS A 393 4.66 24.64 5.09
N MET A 394 3.40 24.43 4.67
CA MET A 394 2.94 24.52 3.26
C MET A 394 2.97 25.92 2.62
N GLN A 395 3.70 26.89 3.18
CA GLN A 395 4.06 28.13 2.47
C GLN A 395 5.02 27.85 1.30
N GLU A 396 5.80 26.78 1.40
CA GLU A 396 6.75 26.36 0.38
C GLU A 396 6.07 25.57 -0.77
N PRO A 397 6.48 25.78 -2.03
CA PRO A 397 5.91 25.07 -3.17
C PRO A 397 6.39 23.62 -3.21
N SER A 398 5.57 22.68 -2.72
CA SER A 398 5.84 21.24 -2.86
C SER A 398 6.04 20.81 -4.32
N ARG A 399 6.92 19.83 -4.53
CA ARG A 399 7.13 19.17 -5.82
C ARG A 399 5.92 18.31 -6.21
N PHE A 400 5.14 17.85 -5.23
CA PHE A 400 3.91 17.08 -5.42
C PHE A 400 2.72 18.00 -5.77
N ARG A 401 2.19 17.86 -6.99
CA ARG A 401 1.26 18.84 -7.59
C ARG A 401 -0.23 18.50 -7.55
N LEU A 402 -0.62 17.32 -7.07
CA LEU A 402 -2.04 16.91 -7.03
C LEU A 402 -3.01 17.94 -6.41
N PRO A 403 -2.65 18.70 -5.34
CA PRO A 403 -3.54 19.72 -4.78
C PRO A 403 -3.67 21.00 -5.63
N VAL A 404 -2.67 21.32 -6.45
CA VAL A 404 -2.68 22.50 -7.30
C VAL A 404 -3.16 22.24 -8.73
N ASP A 405 -3.15 20.98 -9.16
CA ASP A 405 -3.54 20.54 -10.50
C ASP A 405 -4.89 21.08 -10.95
N SER A 406 -4.89 21.59 -12.17
CA SER A 406 -5.93 22.46 -12.72
C SER A 406 -6.32 22.12 -14.16
N PRO A 407 -6.67 20.85 -14.48
CA PRO A 407 -7.03 20.42 -15.84
C PRO A 407 -8.23 21.19 -16.42
N TRP A 408 -9.08 21.80 -15.60
CA TRP A 408 -10.16 22.67 -16.09
C TRP A 408 -9.67 23.90 -16.85
N LYS A 409 -8.45 24.40 -16.57
CA LYS A 409 -7.85 25.53 -17.31
C LYS A 409 -7.54 25.21 -18.77
N GLY A 410 -7.50 23.93 -19.15
CA GLY A 410 -7.34 23.46 -20.54
C GLY A 410 -8.64 23.08 -21.25
N LEU A 411 -9.79 23.19 -20.59
CA LEU A 411 -11.08 22.85 -21.20
C LEU A 411 -11.50 23.95 -22.16
N THR A 412 -11.91 23.54 -23.36
CA THR A 412 -12.36 24.45 -24.42
C THR A 412 -13.73 24.04 -24.92
N GLN A 413 -14.53 25.03 -25.27
CA GLN A 413 -15.81 24.84 -25.94
C GLN A 413 -15.81 25.59 -27.27
N VAL A 414 -16.35 24.93 -28.29
CA VAL A 414 -16.61 25.54 -29.59
C VAL A 414 -17.81 26.46 -29.43
N ALA A 415 -17.61 27.78 -29.54
CA ALA A 415 -18.69 28.74 -29.55
C ALA A 415 -19.61 28.52 -30.77
N THR A 416 -20.87 28.96 -30.68
CA THR A 416 -21.74 29.02 -31.85
C THR A 416 -21.05 29.81 -32.97
N PRO A 417 -20.92 29.28 -34.19
CA PRO A 417 -20.19 29.93 -35.27
C PRO A 417 -20.76 31.33 -35.50
N ASN A 418 -19.86 32.32 -35.64
CA ASN A 418 -20.28 33.69 -35.89
C ASN A 418 -21.09 33.73 -37.20
N PRO A 419 -22.35 34.23 -37.21
CA PRO A 419 -23.19 34.22 -38.40
C PRO A 419 -22.63 35.05 -39.56
N GLU A 420 -21.68 35.95 -39.31
CA GLU A 420 -21.06 36.81 -40.33
C GLU A 420 -19.76 36.23 -40.92
N SER A 421 -18.89 35.60 -40.11
CA SER A 421 -17.61 35.04 -40.59
C SER A 421 -17.66 33.53 -40.86
N GLY A 422 -18.59 32.79 -40.23
CA GLY A 422 -18.62 31.33 -40.24
C GLY A 422 -17.50 30.67 -39.41
N GLU A 423 -16.63 31.46 -38.77
CA GLU A 423 -15.55 30.96 -37.93
C GLU A 423 -16.09 30.53 -36.56
N THR A 424 -15.56 29.42 -36.06
CA THR A 424 -15.86 28.90 -34.72
C THR A 424 -14.76 29.30 -33.75
N GLU A 425 -15.02 30.29 -32.90
CA GLU A 425 -14.12 30.66 -31.83
C GLU A 425 -14.12 29.60 -30.72
N THR A 426 -12.92 29.17 -30.29
CA THR A 426 -12.77 28.28 -29.12
C THR A 426 -12.60 29.12 -27.87
N THR A 427 -13.56 29.04 -26.94
CA THR A 427 -13.51 29.75 -25.65
C THR A 427 -13.15 28.77 -24.53
N LEU A 428 -12.49 29.26 -23.48
CA LEU A 428 -12.25 28.46 -22.27
C LEU A 428 -13.58 28.17 -21.56
N VAL A 429 -13.71 26.96 -21.01
CA VAL A 429 -14.89 26.60 -20.22
C VAL A 429 -14.76 27.19 -18.83
N THR A 430 -15.59 28.19 -18.53
CA THR A 430 -15.76 28.78 -17.20
C THR A 430 -17.15 28.46 -16.65
N TYR A 431 -17.29 28.37 -15.33
CA TYR A 431 -18.60 28.21 -14.71
C TYR A 431 -19.41 29.51 -14.86
N THR A 432 -20.63 29.42 -15.36
CA THR A 432 -21.49 30.57 -15.67
C THR A 432 -22.72 30.70 -14.76
N GLY A 433 -22.93 29.74 -13.86
CA GLY A 433 -24.01 29.78 -12.86
C GLY A 433 -23.65 30.59 -11.62
N GLU A 434 -24.61 30.74 -10.71
CA GLU A 434 -24.33 31.20 -9.35
C GLU A 434 -23.58 30.12 -8.57
N SER A 435 -22.63 30.52 -7.71
CA SER A 435 -21.87 29.61 -6.85
C SER A 435 -22.80 28.80 -5.95
N ILE A 436 -22.66 27.48 -5.95
CA ILE A 436 -23.46 26.59 -5.10
C ILE A 436 -22.99 26.74 -3.65
N TYR A 437 -23.91 27.04 -2.74
CA TYR A 437 -23.65 26.94 -1.30
C TYR A 437 -23.96 25.53 -0.79
N LEU A 438 -23.19 25.07 0.19
CA LEU A 438 -23.32 23.74 0.79
C LEU A 438 -24.36 23.75 1.92
N SER A 439 -25.06 22.62 2.11
CA SER A 439 -25.96 22.40 3.25
C SER A 439 -25.57 21.15 4.02
N VAL A 440 -25.57 21.25 5.34
CA VAL A 440 -25.33 20.12 6.28
C VAL A 440 -26.62 19.58 6.90
N GLY A 441 -27.78 19.91 6.31
CA GLY A 441 -29.10 19.56 6.86
C GLY A 441 -29.35 18.05 7.08
N ASN A 442 -28.57 17.16 6.45
CA ASN A 442 -28.71 15.70 6.57
C ASN A 442 -27.80 15.04 7.62
N PHE A 443 -26.77 15.73 8.11
CA PHE A 443 -25.74 15.15 8.98
C PHE A 443 -26.28 14.94 10.40
N ARG A 444 -26.51 13.68 10.80
CA ARG A 444 -27.04 13.38 12.15
C ARG A 444 -25.96 13.51 13.20
N SER A 445 -24.76 13.01 12.89
CA SER A 445 -23.54 13.15 13.69
C SER A 445 -23.22 14.61 14.02
N LEU A 446 -23.16 15.50 13.02
CA LEU A 446 -22.85 16.92 13.26
C LEU A 446 -23.94 17.63 14.09
N LYS A 447 -25.22 17.29 13.88
CA LYS A 447 -26.32 17.80 14.74
C LYS A 447 -26.17 17.36 16.19
N LEU A 448 -25.84 16.09 16.43
CA LEU A 448 -25.57 15.59 17.78
C LEU A 448 -24.38 16.33 18.42
N LEU A 449 -23.26 16.45 17.71
CA LEU A 449 -22.03 17.06 18.22
C LEU A 449 -22.24 18.55 18.55
N LEU A 450 -22.79 19.33 17.62
CA LEU A 450 -22.92 20.78 17.75
C LEU A 450 -24.15 21.23 18.55
N GLY A 451 -25.29 20.54 18.39
CA GLY A 451 -26.56 20.90 19.05
C GLY A 451 -26.86 20.09 20.31
N GLY A 452 -26.33 18.87 20.42
CA GLY A 452 -26.70 17.95 21.52
C GLY A 452 -28.06 17.27 21.35
N GLU A 453 -28.72 17.43 20.21
CA GLU A 453 -30.06 16.91 19.94
C GLU A 453 -30.03 15.69 19.00
N GLY A 454 -30.92 14.73 19.26
CA GLY A 454 -31.21 13.59 18.38
C GLY A 454 -30.81 12.22 18.95
N ASP A 455 -31.42 11.16 18.42
CA ASP A 455 -31.23 9.77 18.86
C ASP A 455 -29.92 9.11 18.34
N PHE A 456 -28.99 9.90 17.80
CA PHE A 456 -27.73 9.39 17.28
C PHE A 456 -26.80 8.98 18.43
N GLN A 457 -26.14 7.83 18.30
CA GLN A 457 -25.21 7.33 19.30
C GLN A 457 -23.81 7.25 18.70
N LEU A 458 -22.83 7.81 19.39
CA LEU A 458 -21.41 7.66 19.04
C LEU A 458 -20.93 6.31 19.55
N VAL A 459 -20.38 5.49 18.66
CA VAL A 459 -19.70 4.23 19.02
C VAL A 459 -18.20 4.49 19.14
N PRO A 460 -17.54 4.07 20.25
CA PRO A 460 -16.09 4.15 20.35
C PRO A 460 -15.40 3.28 19.31
N PHE A 461 -14.35 3.82 18.68
CA PHE A 461 -13.53 3.13 17.69
C PHE A 461 -12.06 3.58 17.77
N ASP A 462 -11.17 2.81 17.15
CA ASP A 462 -9.77 3.19 16.92
C ASP A 462 -9.57 3.90 15.57
N LEU A 463 -8.42 4.58 15.43
CA LEU A 463 -8.07 5.31 14.20
C LEU A 463 -7.32 4.41 13.20
N ASP A 464 -7.47 3.09 13.29
CA ASP A 464 -6.76 2.15 12.43
C ASP A 464 -7.15 2.34 10.95
N GLY A 465 -6.16 2.34 10.08
CA GLY A 465 -6.30 2.71 8.68
C GLY A 465 -6.68 4.17 8.41
N VAL A 466 -6.90 5.01 9.43
CA VAL A 466 -6.98 6.48 9.29
C VAL A 466 -5.60 7.07 9.58
N VAL A 467 -5.16 6.96 10.83
CA VAL A 467 -3.85 7.40 11.31
C VAL A 467 -2.88 6.21 11.32
N PHE A 468 -1.62 6.45 10.95
CA PHE A 468 -0.58 5.42 10.86
C PHE A 468 0.77 6.00 11.29
N GLY A 469 1.63 5.19 11.88
CA GLY A 469 3.01 5.55 12.19
C GLY A 469 3.88 5.55 10.93
N ARG A 470 4.79 6.53 10.81
CA ARG A 470 5.88 6.50 9.83
C ARG A 470 7.09 5.78 10.45
N LEU A 471 7.72 4.90 9.67
CA LEU A 471 8.95 4.20 10.05
C LEU A 471 10.07 4.68 9.11
N PRO A 472 10.93 5.65 9.51
CA PRO A 472 11.88 6.33 8.63
C PRO A 472 13.14 5.50 8.34
N ILE A 473 12.97 4.37 7.65
CA ILE A 473 14.02 3.37 7.38
C ILE A 473 15.23 3.96 6.64
N PHE A 474 15.03 5.03 5.87
CA PHE A 474 16.09 5.70 5.10
C PHE A 474 16.62 6.98 5.75
N GLY A 475 16.28 7.22 7.03
CA GLY A 475 16.63 8.42 7.80
C GLY A 475 15.50 9.43 7.87
N PRO A 476 15.62 10.47 8.72
CA PRO A 476 14.62 11.54 8.84
C PRO A 476 14.44 12.30 7.51
N PRO A 477 13.35 13.07 7.34
CA PRO A 477 13.27 14.07 6.29
C PRO A 477 14.31 15.17 6.55
N PRO A 478 14.97 15.72 5.52
CA PRO A 478 15.97 16.78 5.68
C PRO A 478 15.35 18.00 6.38
N SER A 479 16.08 18.55 7.36
CA SER A 479 15.76 19.82 7.99
C SER A 479 16.28 20.98 7.13
N PRO A 480 15.57 22.10 6.99
CA PRO A 480 16.08 23.28 6.27
C PRO A 480 17.21 24.01 7.02
N ASP A 481 17.37 23.72 8.32
CA ASP A 481 18.30 24.41 9.23
C ASP A 481 19.58 23.59 9.53
N GLU A 482 19.66 22.34 9.04
CA GLU A 482 20.88 21.51 9.11
C GLU A 482 21.82 21.89 7.95
N GLU A 483 22.89 22.62 8.24
CA GLU A 483 23.97 22.84 7.27
C GLU A 483 24.57 21.49 6.86
N GLU A 484 24.90 21.32 5.57
CA GLU A 484 25.44 20.06 5.02
C GLU A 484 26.77 19.69 5.69
N GLU A 485 26.74 18.89 6.76
CA GLU A 485 27.95 18.29 7.33
C GLU A 485 28.64 17.43 6.26
N GLU A 486 29.89 17.76 5.93
CA GLU A 486 30.63 17.12 4.85
C GLU A 486 30.76 15.59 5.07
N GLU A 487 30.00 14.79 4.32
CA GLU A 487 30.06 13.32 4.38
C GLU A 487 31.52 12.84 4.18
N THR A 488 32.03 12.05 5.14
CA THR A 488 33.45 11.66 5.17
C THR A 488 33.83 10.70 4.04
N GLU A 489 35.03 10.90 3.49
CA GLU A 489 35.39 10.73 2.07
C GLU A 489 35.57 9.28 1.54
N ASP A 490 35.14 8.23 2.26
CA ASP A 490 35.76 6.88 2.14
C ASP A 490 34.80 5.69 1.82
N SER A 491 33.63 5.94 1.20
CA SER A 491 32.68 4.86 0.82
C SER A 491 32.32 4.81 -0.67
N LEU A 492 31.73 3.68 -1.09
CA LEU A 492 31.38 3.35 -2.48
C LEU A 492 30.51 4.44 -3.15
N PRO A 493 30.55 4.60 -4.49
CA PRO A 493 29.74 5.60 -5.19
C PRO A 493 28.27 5.46 -4.77
N PRO A 494 27.68 6.49 -4.13
CA PRO A 494 26.41 6.35 -3.46
C PRO A 494 25.30 6.12 -4.48
N ASN A 495 24.29 5.33 -4.11
CA ASN A 495 23.13 5.11 -4.97
C ASN A 495 22.43 6.46 -5.20
N GLU A 496 22.50 6.97 -6.43
CA GLU A 496 22.01 8.32 -6.76
C GLU A 496 20.52 8.51 -6.48
N ASN A 497 19.71 7.44 -6.52
CA ASN A 497 18.28 7.52 -6.21
C ASN A 497 18.04 7.57 -4.70
N LEU A 498 18.85 6.86 -3.90
CA LEU A 498 18.81 6.97 -2.43
C LEU A 498 19.24 8.37 -1.98
N GLN A 499 20.30 8.93 -2.59
CA GLN A 499 20.72 10.30 -2.26
C GLN A 499 19.67 11.33 -2.72
N ALA A 500 19.09 11.19 -3.92
CA ALA A 500 17.99 12.05 -4.37
C ALA A 500 16.73 11.92 -3.49
N PHE A 501 16.49 10.76 -2.88
CA PHE A 501 15.47 10.60 -1.85
C PHE A 501 15.83 11.37 -0.57
N LYS A 502 17.03 11.12 -0.01
CA LYS A 502 17.48 11.75 1.24
C LYS A 502 17.45 13.28 1.16
N THR A 503 18.04 13.87 0.13
CA THR A 503 18.15 15.34 -0.03
C THR A 503 16.88 15.96 -0.61
N GLY A 504 16.19 15.27 -1.53
CA GLY A 504 15.05 15.83 -2.24
C GLY A 504 13.69 15.68 -1.53
N PHE A 505 13.47 14.58 -0.81
CA PHE A 505 12.15 14.27 -0.23
C PHE A 505 12.05 14.76 1.22
N GLY A 506 11.77 16.05 1.36
CA GLY A 506 11.35 16.69 2.62
C GLY A 506 10.03 16.16 3.17
N LEU A 507 9.67 16.59 4.39
CA LEU A 507 8.49 16.12 5.13
C LEU A 507 7.18 16.19 4.31
N VAL A 508 6.97 17.29 3.58
CA VAL A 508 5.77 17.53 2.76
C VAL A 508 5.63 16.48 1.65
N ASP A 509 6.71 16.21 0.92
CA ASP A 509 6.70 15.25 -0.18
C ASP A 509 6.54 13.81 0.33
N ARG A 510 7.24 13.43 1.42
CA ARG A 510 7.09 12.10 2.04
C ARG A 510 5.66 11.89 2.55
N PHE A 511 5.08 12.88 3.22
CA PHE A 511 3.70 12.81 3.68
C PHE A 511 2.72 12.59 2.52
N PHE A 512 2.79 13.41 1.46
CA PHE A 512 1.85 13.29 0.35
C PHE A 512 2.01 11.97 -0.42
N VAL A 513 3.23 11.47 -0.63
CA VAL A 513 3.43 10.12 -1.21
C VAL A 513 2.78 9.07 -0.31
N SER A 514 3.04 9.14 0.99
CA SER A 514 2.57 8.14 1.95
C SER A 514 1.03 8.12 2.07
N GLU A 515 0.42 9.30 2.19
CA GLU A 515 -1.03 9.46 2.23
C GLU A 515 -1.69 9.00 0.93
N THR A 516 -1.17 9.44 -0.22
CA THR A 516 -1.78 9.15 -1.51
C THR A 516 -1.63 7.68 -1.88
N LEU A 517 -0.50 7.05 -1.54
CA LEU A 517 -0.31 5.60 -1.65
C LEU A 517 -1.36 4.85 -0.82
N ARG A 518 -1.57 5.24 0.44
CA ARG A 518 -2.61 4.64 1.29
C ARG A 518 -4.02 4.82 0.73
N ASP A 519 -4.35 6.00 0.22
CA ASP A 519 -5.64 6.24 -0.43
C ASP A 519 -5.84 5.32 -1.64
N CYS A 520 -4.78 5.04 -2.42
CA CYS A 520 -4.82 4.07 -3.51
C CYS A 520 -5.04 2.63 -2.99
N LEU A 521 -4.33 2.22 -1.93
CA LEU A 521 -4.47 0.89 -1.32
C LEU A 521 -5.88 0.64 -0.78
N ILE A 522 -6.46 1.62 -0.08
CA ILE A 522 -7.80 1.52 0.53
C ILE A 522 -8.88 1.51 -0.57
N SER A 523 -8.77 2.41 -1.54
CA SER A 523 -9.80 2.59 -2.57
C SER A 523 -9.85 1.44 -3.59
N HIS A 524 -8.73 0.74 -3.80
CA HIS A 524 -8.63 -0.40 -4.72
C HIS A 524 -8.57 -1.76 -4.01
N GLU A 525 -9.07 -1.88 -2.76
CA GLU A 525 -9.13 -3.16 -2.05
C GLU A 525 -9.86 -4.21 -2.92
N SER A 526 -9.19 -5.34 -3.15
CA SER A 526 -9.71 -6.38 -4.05
C SER A 526 -10.95 -7.04 -3.45
N SER A 527 -12.12 -6.79 -4.05
CA SER A 527 -13.40 -7.32 -3.62
C SER A 527 -14.03 -8.18 -4.71
N VAL A 528 -14.79 -9.20 -4.32
CA VAL A 528 -15.58 -10.02 -5.25
C VAL A 528 -17.04 -9.73 -5.00
N ASN A 529 -17.72 -9.18 -6.00
CA ASN A 529 -19.14 -8.85 -5.86
C ASN A 529 -20.02 -10.13 -5.88
N PRO A 530 -21.32 -10.05 -5.53
CA PRO A 530 -22.21 -11.22 -5.53
C PRO A 530 -22.37 -11.93 -6.89
N THR A 531 -21.93 -11.32 -8.00
CA THR A 531 -21.92 -11.93 -9.34
C THR A 531 -20.62 -12.67 -9.67
N GLY A 532 -19.67 -12.72 -8.72
CA GLY A 532 -18.35 -13.35 -8.91
C GLY A 532 -17.35 -12.51 -9.71
N LEU A 533 -17.67 -11.25 -10.03
CA LEU A 533 -16.74 -10.34 -10.67
C LEU A 533 -15.80 -9.75 -9.63
N GLN A 534 -14.50 -9.88 -9.87
CA GLN A 534 -13.46 -9.25 -9.08
C GLN A 534 -13.33 -7.77 -9.46
N HIS A 535 -13.44 -6.89 -8.47
CA HIS A 535 -13.08 -5.48 -8.53
C HIS A 535 -11.72 -5.29 -7.85
N GLY A 536 -10.84 -4.51 -8.47
CA GLY A 536 -9.47 -4.31 -7.99
C GLY A 536 -8.57 -5.55 -8.14
N SER A 537 -7.27 -5.32 -8.23
CA SER A 537 -6.25 -6.37 -8.22
C SER A 537 -4.94 -5.79 -7.69
N PRO A 538 -4.08 -6.56 -7.00
CA PRO A 538 -2.77 -6.05 -6.54
C PRO A 538 -1.95 -5.42 -7.67
N LYS A 539 -2.02 -5.98 -8.88
CA LYS A 539 -1.36 -5.43 -10.06
C LYS A 539 -1.92 -4.06 -10.46
N SER A 540 -3.26 -3.90 -10.52
CA SER A 540 -3.85 -2.60 -10.85
C SER A 540 -3.56 -1.55 -9.78
N VAL A 541 -3.50 -1.93 -8.50
CA VAL A 541 -3.08 -0.99 -7.44
C VAL A 541 -1.61 -0.62 -7.58
N ALA A 542 -0.74 -1.57 -7.90
CA ALA A 542 0.68 -1.29 -8.14
C ALA A 542 0.88 -0.38 -9.37
N GLU A 543 0.14 -0.59 -10.46
CA GLU A 543 0.14 0.31 -11.63
C GLU A 543 -0.38 1.73 -11.30
N GLU A 544 -1.36 1.85 -10.39
CA GLU A 544 -1.88 3.14 -9.93
C GLU A 544 -0.88 3.85 -9.02
N VAL A 545 -0.31 3.15 -8.04
CA VAL A 545 0.75 3.68 -7.16
C VAL A 545 1.99 4.10 -7.97
N MET A 546 2.40 3.32 -8.97
CA MET A 546 3.48 3.72 -9.89
C MET A 546 3.18 5.04 -10.60
N SER A 547 1.91 5.38 -10.84
CA SER A 547 1.52 6.61 -11.53
C SER A 547 1.76 7.90 -10.70
N LEU A 548 2.09 7.78 -9.41
CA LEU A 548 2.49 8.91 -8.56
C LEU A 548 3.66 9.71 -9.14
N HIS A 549 4.53 9.11 -9.98
CA HIS A 549 5.66 9.83 -10.60
C HIS A 549 5.21 11.01 -11.49
N HIS A 550 4.03 10.96 -12.10
CA HIS A 550 3.49 12.07 -12.91
C HIS A 550 2.99 13.27 -12.06
N LEU A 551 2.85 13.09 -10.75
CA LEU A 551 2.44 14.13 -9.82
C LEU A 551 3.62 15.00 -9.35
N PHE A 552 4.86 14.57 -9.57
CA PHE A 552 6.06 15.33 -9.28
C PHE A 552 6.43 16.27 -10.44
N VAL A 553 7.03 17.42 -10.12
CA VAL A 553 7.56 18.37 -11.12
C VAL A 553 8.92 18.94 -10.72
N GLY A 554 9.69 19.34 -11.74
CA GLY A 554 11.08 19.74 -11.63
C GLY A 554 12.01 18.71 -12.26
N GLU A 555 13.27 19.10 -12.51
CA GLU A 555 14.30 18.19 -13.01
C GLU A 555 14.54 17.05 -12.00
N ASN A 556 14.59 15.81 -12.48
CA ASN A 556 14.73 14.61 -11.65
C ASN A 556 13.74 14.49 -10.48
N SER A 557 12.59 15.16 -10.54
CA SER A 557 11.68 15.34 -9.39
C SER A 557 11.06 14.06 -8.81
N ALA A 558 10.97 12.99 -9.60
CA ALA A 558 10.54 11.65 -9.15
C ALA A 558 11.72 10.69 -8.84
N LYS A 559 12.97 11.13 -8.95
CA LYS A 559 14.16 10.30 -8.66
C LYS A 559 14.23 10.00 -7.16
N GLY A 560 14.20 8.73 -6.78
CA GLY A 560 14.12 8.32 -5.37
C GLY A 560 12.70 8.09 -4.84
N LEU A 561 11.65 8.29 -5.65
CA LEU A 561 10.26 8.04 -5.26
C LEU A 561 10.01 6.59 -4.78
N GLU A 562 10.76 5.63 -5.32
CA GLU A 562 10.70 4.22 -4.90
C GLU A 562 11.07 4.03 -3.42
N TYR A 563 11.97 4.86 -2.88
CA TYR A 563 12.34 4.82 -1.47
C TYR A 563 11.19 5.35 -0.60
N ALA A 564 10.52 6.44 -1.01
CA ALA A 564 9.31 6.94 -0.34
C ALA A 564 8.16 5.90 -0.33
N MET A 565 8.01 5.16 -1.43
CA MET A 565 7.03 4.07 -1.56
C MET A 565 7.40 2.87 -0.67
N VAL A 566 8.66 2.43 -0.67
CA VAL A 566 9.14 1.33 0.16
C VAL A 566 9.07 1.67 1.65
N GLU A 567 9.48 2.88 2.06
CA GLU A 567 9.37 3.40 3.43
C GLU A 567 7.92 3.33 3.93
N THR A 568 6.99 3.86 3.13
CA THR A 568 5.55 3.79 3.43
C THR A 568 5.05 2.36 3.56
N ILE A 569 5.36 1.51 2.58
CA ILE A 569 4.86 0.13 2.53
C ILE A 569 5.43 -0.71 3.66
N PHE A 570 6.71 -0.54 4.02
CA PHE A 570 7.32 -1.21 5.17
C PHE A 570 6.71 -0.73 6.49
N GLY A 571 6.41 0.57 6.62
CA GLY A 571 5.62 1.08 7.74
C GLY A 571 4.27 0.36 7.86
N LEU A 572 3.55 0.19 6.76
CA LEU A 572 2.27 -0.53 6.73
C LEU A 572 2.41 -2.03 7.02
N VAL A 573 3.49 -2.68 6.58
CA VAL A 573 3.82 -4.07 6.94
C VAL A 573 4.04 -4.17 8.45
N ALA A 574 4.87 -3.32 9.04
CA ALA A 574 5.15 -3.29 10.48
C ALA A 574 3.86 -3.19 11.32
N GLN A 575 2.91 -2.37 10.87
CA GLN A 575 1.65 -2.09 11.56
C GLN A 575 0.51 -3.08 11.27
N SER A 576 0.67 -3.98 10.28
CA SER A 576 -0.42 -4.84 9.82
C SER A 576 -0.95 -5.78 10.91
N ARG A 577 -2.28 -5.93 11.01
CA ARG A 577 -2.96 -6.93 11.85
C ARG A 577 -4.14 -7.54 11.09
N GLU A 578 -4.71 -8.62 11.63
CA GLU A 578 -5.87 -9.30 11.03
C GLU A 578 -7.12 -8.40 10.91
N GLN A 579 -7.27 -7.44 11.82
CA GLN A 579 -8.42 -6.53 11.88
C GLN A 579 -8.17 -5.18 11.18
N CYS A 580 -6.94 -4.92 10.74
CA CYS A 580 -6.60 -3.68 10.03
C CYS A 580 -7.32 -3.58 8.68
N ALA A 581 -7.70 -2.36 8.31
CA ALA A 581 -8.26 -2.08 6.98
C ALA A 581 -7.31 -2.49 5.85
N LEU A 582 -5.99 -2.29 6.04
CA LEU A 582 -4.96 -2.74 5.12
C LEU A 582 -4.35 -4.05 5.61
N LYS A 583 -4.81 -5.16 5.03
CA LYS A 583 -4.35 -6.52 5.36
C LYS A 583 -2.92 -6.75 4.89
N HIS A 584 -2.10 -7.36 5.75
CA HIS A 584 -0.70 -7.73 5.49
C HIS A 584 -0.49 -8.36 4.10
N THR A 585 -1.32 -9.34 3.74
CA THR A 585 -1.23 -10.07 2.47
C THR A 585 -1.53 -9.20 1.25
N THR A 586 -2.39 -8.18 1.37
CA THR A 586 -2.68 -7.21 0.30
C THR A 586 -1.48 -6.29 0.10
N VAL A 587 -0.95 -5.72 1.18
CA VAL A 587 0.24 -4.84 1.16
C VAL A 587 1.46 -5.58 0.59
N SER A 588 1.71 -6.80 1.08
CA SER A 588 2.81 -7.66 0.61
C SER A 588 2.70 -8.03 -0.87
N ARG A 589 1.49 -8.32 -1.37
CA ARG A 589 1.25 -8.59 -2.80
C ARG A 589 1.48 -7.36 -3.67
N ILE A 590 1.07 -6.17 -3.21
CA ILE A 590 1.23 -4.94 -3.99
C ILE A 590 2.71 -4.58 -4.10
N LEU A 591 3.49 -4.74 -3.02
CA LEU A 591 4.94 -4.54 -3.07
C LEU A 591 5.63 -5.52 -4.03
N LEU A 592 5.24 -6.80 -3.99
CA LEU A 592 5.71 -7.81 -4.94
C LEU A 592 5.36 -7.46 -6.40
N GLU A 593 4.18 -6.92 -6.66
CA GLU A 593 3.82 -6.43 -8.00
C GLU A 593 4.62 -5.17 -8.40
N LEU A 594 4.95 -4.26 -7.48
CA LEU A 594 5.89 -3.14 -7.75
C LEU A 594 7.27 -3.67 -8.14
N THR A 595 7.81 -4.66 -7.42
CA THR A 595 9.07 -5.35 -7.78
C THR A 595 8.99 -6.02 -9.15
N ARG A 596 7.83 -6.58 -9.53
CA ARG A 596 7.62 -7.19 -10.86
C ARG A 596 7.49 -6.17 -11.99
N LEU A 597 6.90 -5.01 -11.71
CA LEU A 597 6.73 -3.92 -12.69
C LEU A 597 8.05 -3.16 -12.95
N GLN A 598 8.84 -2.91 -11.90
CA GLN A 598 10.09 -2.14 -11.97
C GLN A 598 11.23 -2.81 -11.16
N PRO A 599 11.70 -4.00 -11.57
CA PRO A 599 12.68 -4.78 -10.80
C PRO A 599 14.04 -4.08 -10.65
N GLN A 600 14.45 -3.27 -11.62
CA GLN A 600 15.73 -2.54 -11.59
C GLN A 600 15.76 -1.42 -10.52
N VAL A 601 14.57 -1.00 -10.06
CA VAL A 601 14.40 0.13 -9.14
C VAL A 601 13.99 -0.39 -7.76
N PHE A 602 12.93 -1.20 -7.68
CA PHE A 602 12.43 -1.68 -6.40
C PHE A 602 13.28 -2.78 -5.75
N SER A 603 13.93 -3.67 -6.51
CA SER A 603 14.73 -4.75 -5.88
C SER A 603 15.95 -4.19 -5.11
N PRO A 604 16.73 -3.25 -5.68
CA PRO A 604 17.79 -2.56 -4.93
C PRO A 604 17.24 -1.80 -3.71
N SER A 605 16.15 -1.04 -3.85
CA SER A 605 15.59 -0.26 -2.74
C SER A 605 15.05 -1.14 -1.61
N LEU A 606 14.50 -2.31 -1.92
CA LEU A 606 14.10 -3.32 -0.94
C LEU A 606 15.30 -3.96 -0.23
N ALA A 607 16.41 -4.21 -0.93
CA ALA A 607 17.63 -4.72 -0.31
C ALA A 607 18.24 -3.70 0.66
N VAL A 608 18.30 -2.41 0.28
CA VAL A 608 18.71 -1.33 1.19
C VAL A 608 17.74 -1.21 2.38
N ALA A 609 16.43 -1.19 2.12
CA ALA A 609 15.42 -1.13 3.19
C ALA A 609 15.60 -2.25 4.21
N MET A 610 15.81 -3.49 3.75
CA MET A 610 16.02 -4.63 4.64
C MET A 610 17.38 -4.61 5.34
N THR A 611 18.40 -3.96 4.76
CA THR A 611 19.70 -3.77 5.42
C THR A 611 19.52 -2.81 6.60
N ASN A 612 19.01 -1.60 6.36
CA ASN A 612 18.74 -0.60 7.40
C ASN A 612 17.74 -1.13 8.44
N LEU A 613 16.69 -1.84 8.02
CA LEU A 613 15.74 -2.46 8.94
C LEU A 613 16.44 -3.48 9.85
N PHE A 614 17.36 -4.29 9.32
CA PHE A 614 18.06 -5.32 10.08
C PHE A 614 19.10 -4.75 11.05
N GLU A 615 19.87 -3.76 10.60
CA GLU A 615 20.90 -3.12 11.42
C GLU A 615 20.29 -2.12 12.42
N ASP A 616 19.45 -1.19 11.99
CA ASP A 616 19.06 -0.04 12.82
C ASP A 616 17.77 -0.28 13.62
N TYR A 617 16.81 -1.04 13.07
CA TYR A 617 15.45 -1.11 13.60
C TYR A 617 15.03 -2.45 14.21
N LEU A 618 15.54 -3.59 13.74
CA LEU A 618 15.12 -4.92 14.23
C LEU A 618 15.28 -5.11 15.75
N PRO A 619 16.32 -4.60 16.42
CA PRO A 619 16.37 -4.56 17.89
C PRO A 619 15.12 -3.88 18.45
N ALA A 620 14.97 -2.59 18.14
CA ALA A 620 13.95 -1.71 18.69
C ALA A 620 12.52 -2.04 18.26
N LEU A 621 12.29 -2.81 17.19
CA LEU A 621 10.95 -3.17 16.72
C LEU A 621 10.20 -4.04 17.75
N VAL A 622 8.94 -3.69 18.01
CA VAL A 622 8.05 -4.51 18.86
C VAL A 622 7.89 -5.92 18.26
N PRO A 623 7.68 -6.97 19.08
CA PRO A 623 7.60 -8.36 18.59
C PRO A 623 6.58 -8.59 17.47
N GLN A 624 5.43 -7.90 17.49
CA GLN A 624 4.42 -8.00 16.42
C GLN A 624 4.94 -7.45 15.09
N ALA A 625 5.64 -6.31 15.10
CA ALA A 625 6.21 -5.72 13.90
C ALA A 625 7.32 -6.60 13.32
N ARG A 626 8.13 -7.23 14.18
CA ARG A 626 9.13 -8.22 13.77
C ARG A 626 8.51 -9.47 13.15
N ASP A 627 7.46 -10.03 13.74
CA ASP A 627 6.74 -11.17 13.13
C ASP A 627 6.10 -10.77 11.80
N ASN A 628 5.50 -9.58 11.71
CA ASN A 628 4.96 -9.03 10.46
C ASN A 628 6.03 -8.91 9.36
N PHE A 629 7.24 -8.42 9.68
CA PHE A 629 8.35 -8.40 8.73
C PHE A 629 8.84 -9.80 8.39
N SER A 630 8.88 -10.73 9.35
CA SER A 630 9.24 -12.13 9.10
C SER A 630 8.26 -12.77 8.11
N GLN A 631 6.95 -12.58 8.32
CA GLN A 631 5.89 -13.02 7.42
C GLN A 631 6.00 -12.39 6.02
N TRP A 632 6.25 -11.08 5.94
CA TRP A 632 6.44 -10.39 4.66
C TRP A 632 7.67 -10.91 3.91
N PHE A 633 8.79 -11.10 4.61
CA PHE A 633 10.04 -11.52 4.00
C PHE A 633 9.95 -12.96 3.48
N SER A 634 9.40 -13.89 4.27
CA SER A 634 9.08 -15.24 3.81
C SER A 634 8.15 -15.22 2.61
N PHE A 635 7.06 -14.45 2.67
CA PHE A 635 6.12 -14.31 1.56
C PHE A 635 6.81 -13.81 0.29
N HIS A 636 7.68 -12.79 0.41
CA HIS A 636 8.44 -12.23 -0.70
C HIS A 636 9.32 -13.30 -1.34
N LEU A 637 10.17 -13.97 -0.55
CA LEU A 637 11.10 -15.00 -1.03
C LEU A 637 10.40 -16.19 -1.69
N ILE A 638 9.30 -16.69 -1.12
CA ILE A 638 8.49 -17.76 -1.73
C ILE A 638 7.96 -17.34 -3.12
N ASN A 639 7.71 -16.04 -3.34
CA ASN A 639 7.16 -15.50 -4.58
C ASN A 639 8.23 -14.96 -5.57
N THR A 640 9.51 -15.02 -5.20
CA THR A 640 10.67 -14.65 -6.03
C THR A 640 11.64 -15.83 -6.25
N ASP A 641 11.16 -17.07 -6.13
CA ASP A 641 11.97 -18.29 -6.27
C ASP A 641 13.21 -18.29 -5.34
N TYR A 642 13.03 -17.80 -4.11
CA TYR A 642 14.03 -17.65 -3.05
C TYR A 642 15.23 -16.75 -3.40
N GLN A 643 15.09 -15.88 -4.40
CA GLN A 643 16.14 -14.96 -4.82
C GLN A 643 16.42 -13.91 -3.73
N TRP A 644 17.47 -14.15 -2.95
CA TRP A 644 18.09 -13.21 -2.03
C TRP A 644 19.62 -13.27 -2.17
N PRO A 645 20.38 -12.16 -2.05
CA PRO A 645 21.82 -12.22 -2.19
C PRO A 645 22.45 -13.01 -1.03
N SER A 646 23.18 -14.08 -1.33
CA SER A 646 23.71 -15.03 -0.34
C SER A 646 24.66 -14.40 0.69
N ALA A 647 25.27 -13.26 0.37
CA ALA A 647 26.08 -12.48 1.30
C ALA A 647 25.28 -12.04 2.55
N TYR A 648 23.99 -11.72 2.42
CA TYR A 648 23.15 -11.35 3.56
C TYR A 648 22.89 -12.53 4.49
N TRP A 649 22.65 -13.73 3.96
CA TRP A 649 22.48 -14.93 4.81
C TRP A 649 23.73 -15.21 5.65
N ASN A 650 24.92 -15.01 5.09
CA ASN A 650 26.18 -15.15 5.81
C ASN A 650 26.41 -14.05 6.86
N LEU A 651 25.94 -12.82 6.62
CA LEU A 651 25.94 -11.74 7.60
C LEU A 651 24.97 -12.00 8.76
N TRP A 652 23.82 -12.62 8.46
CA TRP A 652 22.75 -12.88 9.42
C TRP A 652 22.92 -14.20 10.20
N GLU A 653 23.69 -15.16 9.66
CA GLU A 653 23.96 -16.47 10.28
C GLU A 653 24.41 -16.40 11.77
N PRO A 654 25.34 -15.50 12.17
CA PRO A 654 25.77 -15.39 13.56
C PRO A 654 24.65 -15.00 14.54
N TYR A 655 23.68 -14.17 14.11
CA TYR A 655 22.55 -13.75 14.93
C TYR A 655 21.52 -14.87 15.09
N ALA A 656 21.23 -15.58 13.99
CA ALA A 656 20.26 -16.67 13.95
C ALA A 656 20.72 -17.92 14.72
N LEU A 657 22.03 -18.17 14.79
CA LEU A 657 22.64 -19.31 15.50
C LEU A 657 23.17 -18.94 16.90
N SER A 658 23.01 -17.68 17.33
CA SER A 658 23.44 -17.25 18.66
C SER A 658 22.65 -17.99 19.76
N PRO A 659 23.31 -18.56 20.78
CA PRO A 659 22.63 -19.15 21.93
C PRO A 659 21.92 -18.07 22.78
N ASN A 660 22.38 -16.83 22.69
CA ASN A 660 21.69 -15.67 23.24
C ASN A 660 20.68 -15.20 22.20
N LYS A 661 19.38 -15.37 22.49
CA LYS A 661 18.31 -14.86 21.62
C LYS A 661 18.46 -13.36 21.41
N SER A 662 18.29 -12.93 20.17
CA SER A 662 18.37 -11.53 19.76
C SER A 662 17.22 -11.23 18.80
N SER A 663 16.73 -9.98 18.79
CA SER A 663 15.63 -9.59 17.91
C SER A 663 15.89 -9.86 16.42
N ARG A 664 17.17 -9.70 16.00
CA ARG A 664 17.67 -10.05 14.66
C ARG A 664 17.65 -11.56 14.41
N GLY A 665 18.13 -12.35 15.37
CA GLY A 665 18.12 -13.82 15.29
C GLY A 665 16.71 -14.40 15.24
N ASP A 666 15.80 -13.89 16.08
CA ASP A 666 14.39 -14.29 16.12
C ASP A 666 13.69 -14.00 14.77
N PHE A 667 13.95 -12.85 14.14
CA PHE A 667 13.43 -12.51 12.80
C PHE A 667 13.88 -13.52 11.74
N VAL A 668 15.18 -13.84 11.68
CA VAL A 668 15.73 -14.81 10.72
C VAL A 668 15.16 -16.20 10.98
N GLN A 669 15.12 -16.62 12.26
CA GLN A 669 14.54 -17.90 12.68
C GLN A 669 13.10 -18.03 12.23
N ARG A 670 12.29 -16.99 12.50
CA ARG A 670 10.86 -16.97 12.17
C ARG A 670 10.63 -16.95 10.66
N ALA A 671 11.41 -16.19 9.90
CA ALA A 671 11.30 -16.14 8.45
C ALA A 671 11.64 -17.48 7.78
N LEU A 672 12.70 -18.16 8.23
CA LEU A 672 13.08 -19.49 7.75
C LEU A 672 12.01 -20.54 8.09
N GLN A 673 11.49 -20.53 9.32
CA GLN A 673 10.38 -21.40 9.73
C GLN A 673 9.15 -21.21 8.83
N LEU A 674 8.72 -19.96 8.61
CA LEU A 674 7.56 -19.66 7.77
C LEU A 674 7.76 -20.09 6.31
N MET A 675 8.99 -20.04 5.78
CA MET A 675 9.28 -20.61 4.46
C MET A 675 9.16 -22.14 4.46
N VAL A 676 9.67 -22.83 5.49
CA VAL A 676 9.52 -24.29 5.64
C VAL A 676 8.05 -24.71 5.72
N GLU A 677 7.22 -23.96 6.45
CA GLU A 677 5.78 -24.21 6.59
C GLU A 677 5.00 -24.06 5.26
N ASN A 678 5.54 -23.33 4.28
CA ASN A 678 4.88 -23.05 3.01
C ASN A 678 5.42 -23.85 1.81
N VAL A 679 6.41 -24.74 2.00
CA VAL A 679 6.96 -25.60 0.92
C VAL A 679 6.58 -27.07 1.11
N SER A 680 6.31 -27.76 -0.01
CA SER A 680 6.08 -29.21 0.01
C SER A 680 7.37 -30.03 0.13
N ASP A 681 8.51 -29.46 -0.27
CA ASP A 681 9.84 -30.05 -0.18
C ASP A 681 10.80 -29.03 0.45
N PRO A 682 11.17 -29.20 1.74
CA PRO A 682 12.10 -28.32 2.42
C PRO A 682 13.51 -28.29 1.81
N SER A 683 13.90 -29.30 1.01
CA SER A 683 15.21 -29.33 0.34
C SER A 683 15.40 -28.21 -0.70
N VAL A 684 14.29 -27.69 -1.23
CA VAL A 684 14.26 -26.53 -2.13
C VAL A 684 14.91 -25.31 -1.45
N LEU A 685 14.58 -25.06 -0.18
CA LEU A 685 15.13 -23.93 0.58
C LEU A 685 16.64 -24.08 0.79
N VAL A 686 17.12 -25.29 1.07
CA VAL A 686 18.55 -25.57 1.21
C VAL A 686 19.30 -25.30 -0.10
N ARG A 687 18.77 -25.80 -1.22
CA ARG A 687 19.39 -25.69 -2.55
C ARG A 687 19.33 -24.29 -3.15
N GLU A 688 18.21 -23.58 -2.97
CA GLU A 688 17.89 -22.36 -3.72
C GLU A 688 17.98 -21.09 -2.87
N CYS A 689 17.78 -21.17 -1.55
CA CYS A 689 17.88 -20.03 -0.62
C CYS A 689 19.20 -20.02 0.16
N LEU A 690 19.57 -21.16 0.78
CA LEU A 690 20.66 -21.27 1.76
C LEU A 690 21.95 -21.92 1.23
N SER A 691 22.16 -21.95 -0.08
CA SER A 691 23.29 -22.64 -0.71
C SER A 691 24.68 -22.16 -0.28
N GLY A 692 24.78 -20.97 0.34
CA GLY A 692 26.01 -20.44 0.95
C GLY A 692 26.17 -20.68 2.45
N SER A 693 25.11 -21.10 3.16
CA SER A 693 25.00 -21.02 4.63
C SER A 693 24.74 -22.39 5.25
N SER A 694 25.80 -23.22 5.27
CA SER A 694 25.71 -24.63 5.69
C SER A 694 25.35 -24.81 7.17
N SER A 695 25.57 -23.79 8.02
CA SER A 695 25.25 -23.85 9.45
C SER A 695 23.77 -23.58 9.69
N LEU A 696 23.20 -22.54 9.04
CA LEU A 696 21.74 -22.33 9.02
C LEU A 696 21.00 -23.58 8.52
N THR A 697 21.48 -24.18 7.44
CA THR A 697 20.92 -25.45 6.93
C THR A 697 20.86 -26.55 8.01
N LYS A 698 21.89 -26.69 8.84
CA LYS A 698 21.94 -27.73 9.89
C LYS A 698 21.03 -27.44 11.08
N GLU A 699 20.74 -26.17 11.38
CA GLU A 699 19.89 -25.77 12.50
C GLU A 699 18.39 -25.85 12.15
N PHE A 700 17.99 -25.32 10.98
CA PHE A 700 16.58 -25.24 10.57
C PHE A 700 16.06 -26.50 9.86
N PHE A 701 16.96 -27.31 9.32
CA PHE A 701 16.66 -28.62 8.76
C PHE A 701 17.42 -29.68 9.57
N PRO A 702 17.20 -29.75 10.91
CA PRO A 702 18.06 -30.52 11.79
C PRO A 702 17.99 -31.99 11.43
N ARG A 703 19.16 -32.58 11.15
CA ARG A 703 19.33 -34.03 10.92
C ARG A 703 18.82 -34.74 12.17
N THR A 704 17.59 -35.23 12.13
CA THR A 704 16.80 -35.49 13.34
C THR A 704 17.47 -36.52 14.26
N THR A 705 17.86 -36.08 15.45
CA THR A 705 18.24 -36.92 16.61
C THR A 705 17.25 -36.78 17.77
N ALA A 706 16.20 -35.95 17.63
CA ALA A 706 15.47 -35.38 18.75
C ALA A 706 14.03 -35.91 19.02
N THR A 707 13.46 -36.75 18.14
CA THR A 707 12.11 -37.33 18.37
C THR A 707 12.06 -38.85 18.26
N HIS A 708 13.06 -39.48 17.66
CA HIS A 708 13.31 -40.90 17.86
C HIS A 708 13.89 -41.06 19.26
N VAL A 709 13.05 -41.41 20.24
CA VAL A 709 13.58 -42.06 21.43
C VAL A 709 14.05 -43.42 20.96
N ASP A 710 15.37 -43.56 20.82
CA ASP A 710 16.03 -44.83 20.54
C ASP A 710 15.88 -45.76 21.75
N HIS A 711 14.67 -46.28 21.88
CA HIS A 711 14.39 -47.51 22.55
C HIS A 711 15.36 -48.56 22.02
N ALA A 712 16.16 -49.16 22.90
CA ALA A 712 17.05 -50.26 22.51
C ALA A 712 16.25 -51.29 21.70
N GLU A 713 16.80 -51.74 20.57
CA GLU A 713 16.12 -52.66 19.66
C GLU A 713 15.64 -53.90 20.45
N GLY A 714 14.33 -54.16 20.41
CA GLY A 714 13.69 -55.22 21.19
C GLY A 714 13.19 -54.84 22.59
N SER A 715 13.18 -53.56 22.98
CA SER A 715 12.50 -53.14 24.22
C SER A 715 10.98 -53.39 24.13
N ALA A 716 10.34 -53.60 25.29
CA ALA A 716 8.88 -53.75 25.37
C ALA A 716 8.14 -52.52 24.83
N LEU A 717 8.71 -51.31 25.01
CA LEU A 717 8.17 -50.05 24.51
C LEU A 717 8.22 -49.98 22.98
N ALA A 718 9.36 -50.32 22.36
CA ALA A 718 9.48 -50.37 20.89
C ALA A 718 8.56 -51.42 20.27
N SER A 719 8.41 -52.58 20.92
CA SER A 719 7.52 -53.65 20.47
C SER A 719 6.05 -53.22 20.53
N LEU A 720 5.65 -52.55 21.63
CA LEU A 720 4.32 -51.96 21.80
C LEU A 720 4.05 -50.81 20.83
N GLU A 721 5.03 -49.94 20.59
CA GLU A 721 4.95 -48.84 19.62
C GLU A 721 4.75 -49.38 18.20
N THR A 722 5.51 -50.42 17.81
CA THR A 722 5.36 -51.11 16.52
C THR A 722 3.99 -51.80 16.39
N GLU A 723 3.49 -52.46 17.43
CA GLU A 723 2.19 -53.14 17.41
C GLU A 723 1.01 -52.16 17.31
N ILE A 724 1.09 -51.02 18.02
CA ILE A 724 0.10 -49.94 17.88
C ILE A 724 0.21 -49.30 16.47
N GLU A 725 1.42 -49.13 15.93
CA GLU A 725 1.61 -48.62 14.56
C GLU A 725 0.98 -49.53 13.51
N ARG A 726 1.21 -50.83 13.63
CA ARG A 726 0.62 -51.88 12.78
C ARG A 726 -0.91 -51.86 12.86
N ARG A 727 -1.48 -51.83 14.06
CA ARG A 727 -2.95 -51.78 14.27
C ARG A 727 -3.59 -50.53 13.68
N VAL A 728 -3.00 -49.37 13.90
CA VAL A 728 -3.52 -48.08 13.41
C VAL A 728 -3.38 -47.96 11.89
N TRP A 729 -2.17 -48.17 11.35
CA TRP A 729 -1.86 -47.81 9.96
C TRP A 729 -1.93 -48.97 8.96
N ASP A 730 -1.62 -50.20 9.38
CA ASP A 730 -1.65 -51.37 8.48
C ASP A 730 -2.99 -52.11 8.55
N GLU A 731 -3.58 -52.27 9.75
CA GLU A 731 -4.84 -53.01 9.94
C GLU A 731 -6.09 -52.12 9.94
N HIS A 732 -5.94 -50.81 10.19
CA HIS A 732 -7.05 -49.85 10.31
C HIS A 732 -8.04 -50.25 11.42
N GLU A 733 -7.52 -50.68 12.58
CA GLU A 733 -8.31 -51.18 13.71
C GLU A 733 -9.32 -50.15 14.24
N ASP A 734 -10.50 -50.62 14.65
CA ASP A 734 -11.55 -49.77 15.22
C ASP A 734 -11.06 -49.05 16.50
N PRO A 735 -11.34 -47.74 16.68
CA PRO A 735 -10.90 -46.99 17.85
C PRO A 735 -11.35 -47.55 19.19
N GLY A 736 -12.48 -48.27 19.25
CA GLY A 736 -12.95 -48.98 20.44
C GLY A 736 -12.05 -50.16 20.78
N LEU A 737 -11.73 -51.01 19.79
CA LEU A 737 -10.82 -52.14 19.95
C LEU A 737 -9.39 -51.70 20.30
N LEU A 738 -8.90 -50.65 19.65
CA LEU A 738 -7.61 -50.04 19.99
C LEU A 738 -7.60 -49.48 21.42
N SER A 739 -8.71 -48.87 21.87
CA SER A 739 -8.86 -48.39 23.25
C SER A 739 -8.87 -49.54 24.26
N GLU A 740 -9.59 -50.62 23.97
CA GLU A 740 -9.59 -51.85 24.80
C GLU A 740 -8.19 -52.46 24.88
N PHE A 741 -7.47 -52.56 23.77
CA PHE A 741 -6.08 -53.02 23.72
C PHE A 741 -5.15 -52.15 24.57
N LEU A 742 -5.18 -50.82 24.39
CA LEU A 742 -4.36 -49.86 25.14
C LEU A 742 -4.66 -49.85 26.64
N LEU A 743 -5.90 -50.14 27.03
CA LEU A 743 -6.31 -50.24 28.44
C LEU A 743 -5.96 -51.60 29.07
N GLY A 744 -5.83 -52.65 28.25
CA GLY A 744 -5.61 -54.03 28.65
C GLY A 744 -4.41 -54.27 29.59
N GLU A 745 -4.49 -55.36 30.35
CA GLU A 745 -3.47 -55.75 31.33
C GLU A 745 -2.12 -56.05 30.67
N GLU A 746 -2.11 -56.56 29.44
CA GLU A 746 -0.87 -56.82 28.68
C GLU A 746 -0.07 -55.52 28.47
N VAL A 747 -0.75 -54.45 28.03
CA VAL A 747 -0.16 -53.11 27.88
C VAL A 747 0.15 -52.49 29.25
N ALA A 748 -0.63 -52.77 30.30
CA ALA A 748 -0.28 -52.33 31.66
C ALA A 748 1.04 -52.96 32.14
N ASN A 749 1.19 -54.27 31.94
CA ASN A 749 2.36 -55.04 32.37
C ASN A 749 3.62 -54.67 31.58
N ALA A 750 3.50 -54.47 30.25
CA ALA A 750 4.60 -53.99 29.40
C ALA A 750 5.12 -52.59 29.78
N LEU A 751 4.37 -51.82 30.58
CA LEU A 751 4.70 -50.46 31.00
C LEU A 751 5.10 -50.34 32.48
N GLN A 752 5.06 -51.41 33.27
CA GLN A 752 5.37 -51.35 34.71
C GLN A 752 6.79 -50.83 35.01
N ASP A 753 7.77 -51.20 34.18
CA ASP A 753 9.17 -50.79 34.33
C ASP A 753 9.43 -49.34 33.88
N GLY A 754 8.48 -48.69 33.19
CA GLY A 754 8.70 -47.40 32.53
C GLY A 754 8.50 -46.15 33.40
N GLY A 755 7.91 -46.27 34.59
CA GLY A 755 7.76 -45.18 35.58
C GLY A 755 6.89 -43.97 35.21
N GLY A 756 6.44 -43.83 33.95
CA GLY A 756 5.73 -42.66 33.45
C GLY A 756 4.21 -42.82 33.41
N ILE A 757 3.50 -41.95 34.14
CA ILE A 757 2.01 -41.91 34.21
C ILE A 757 1.35 -41.75 32.81
N TRP A 758 2.07 -41.19 31.84
CA TRP A 758 1.57 -40.85 30.50
C TRP A 758 2.13 -41.72 29.36
N LEU A 759 2.81 -42.84 29.66
CA LEU A 759 3.47 -43.69 28.65
C LEU A 759 2.53 -44.12 27.51
N ARG A 760 1.31 -44.58 27.82
CA ARG A 760 0.31 -44.97 26.82
C ARG A 760 0.00 -43.84 25.84
N SER A 761 -0.24 -42.63 26.37
CA SER A 761 -0.53 -41.44 25.57
C SER A 761 0.68 -40.98 24.76
N GLN A 762 1.89 -41.11 25.29
CA GLN A 762 3.13 -40.78 24.56
C GLN A 762 3.35 -41.72 23.38
N ILE A 763 3.24 -43.04 23.58
CA ILE A 763 3.40 -44.04 22.52
C ILE A 763 2.32 -43.85 21.44
N LEU A 764 1.04 -43.72 21.83
CA LEU A 764 -0.04 -43.47 20.89
C LEU A 764 0.18 -42.18 20.09
N THR A 765 0.62 -41.09 20.74
CA THR A 765 0.94 -39.83 20.05
C THR A 765 2.07 -40.02 19.02
N ARG A 766 3.14 -40.74 19.36
CA ARG A 766 4.23 -41.02 18.41
C ARG A 766 3.75 -41.85 17.23
N VAL A 767 2.96 -42.90 17.46
CA VAL A 767 2.37 -43.71 16.39
C VAL A 767 1.50 -42.85 15.49
N LEU A 768 0.64 -42.00 16.04
CA LEU A 768 -0.23 -41.12 15.26
C LEU A 768 0.55 -40.07 14.45
N VAL A 769 1.76 -39.72 14.87
CA VAL A 769 2.69 -38.82 14.16
C VAL A 769 3.68 -39.57 13.26
N SER A 770 3.77 -40.90 13.36
CA SER A 770 4.73 -41.72 12.61
C SER A 770 4.69 -41.57 11.07
N PRO A 771 3.53 -41.32 10.39
CA PRO A 771 3.55 -41.07 8.95
C PRO A 771 4.30 -39.79 8.59
N PHE A 772 4.18 -38.73 9.40
CA PHE A 772 4.93 -37.49 9.22
C PHE A 772 6.43 -37.72 9.46
N ILE A 773 6.78 -38.51 10.47
CA ILE A 773 8.19 -38.90 10.75
C ILE A 773 8.76 -39.71 9.57
N LYS A 774 7.99 -40.63 8.97
CA LYS A 774 8.39 -41.40 7.78
C LYS A 774 8.58 -40.50 6.55
N ILE A 775 7.66 -39.56 6.29
CA ILE A 775 7.79 -38.59 5.18
C ILE A 775 9.05 -37.72 5.39
N HIS A 776 9.26 -37.21 6.60
CA HIS A 776 10.43 -36.39 6.94
C HIS A 776 11.75 -37.18 6.84
N ARG A 777 11.78 -38.44 7.29
CA ARG A 777 12.94 -39.33 7.12
C ARG A 777 13.28 -39.55 5.64
N ASN A 778 12.29 -39.78 4.79
CA ASN A 778 12.52 -39.93 3.34
C ASN A 778 13.09 -38.65 2.71
N LEU A 779 12.61 -37.47 3.11
CA LEU A 779 13.14 -36.17 2.68
C LEU A 779 14.60 -35.97 3.14
N LYS A 780 14.92 -36.35 4.39
CA LYS A 780 16.29 -36.35 4.91
C LYS A 780 17.21 -37.28 4.10
N ASP A 781 16.77 -38.50 3.82
CA ASP A 781 17.55 -39.46 3.04
C ASP A 781 17.78 -38.96 1.60
N MET A 782 16.86 -38.16 1.03
CA MET A 782 17.08 -37.48 -0.25
C MET A 782 18.14 -36.35 -0.14
N LEU A 783 18.10 -35.54 0.91
CA LEU A 783 19.10 -34.50 1.19
C LEU A 783 20.51 -35.09 1.40
N ASP A 784 20.65 -36.07 2.30
CA ASP A 784 21.92 -36.73 2.64
C ASP A 784 22.50 -37.55 1.45
N ASN A 785 21.71 -37.83 0.41
CA ASN A 785 22.17 -38.41 -0.85
C ASN A 785 22.44 -37.36 -1.94
N THR A 786 21.93 -36.14 -1.81
CA THR A 786 22.22 -35.04 -2.74
C THR A 786 23.61 -34.46 -2.47
N GLU A 787 23.96 -34.19 -1.21
CA GLU A 787 25.32 -33.75 -0.81
C GLU A 787 26.41 -34.68 -1.36
N LYS A 788 26.20 -36.01 -1.24
CA LYS A 788 27.16 -37.03 -1.72
C LYS A 788 27.32 -37.07 -3.25
N ASN A 789 26.30 -36.64 -4.00
CA ASN A 789 26.36 -36.60 -5.46
C ASN A 789 26.96 -35.28 -5.97
N ASP A 790 26.81 -34.19 -5.21
CA ASP A 790 27.43 -32.90 -5.54
C ASP A 790 28.95 -32.93 -5.29
N ASP A 791 29.43 -33.61 -4.23
CA ASP A 791 30.88 -33.84 -4.02
C ASP A 791 31.55 -34.59 -5.20
N ASP A 792 30.82 -35.49 -5.89
CA ASP A 792 31.29 -36.20 -7.10
C ASP A 792 31.19 -35.33 -8.39
N MET A 793 30.57 -34.14 -8.33
CA MET A 793 30.36 -33.23 -9.48
C MET A 793 31.17 -31.92 -9.39
N VAL A 794 31.75 -31.59 -8.23
CA VAL A 794 32.52 -30.35 -8.02
C VAL A 794 33.84 -30.31 -8.81
N ASP A 795 34.45 -31.46 -9.12
CA ASP A 795 35.73 -31.53 -9.86
C ASP A 795 35.63 -31.02 -11.33
N ASP A 796 34.43 -31.03 -11.93
CA ASP A 796 34.19 -30.50 -13.29
C ASP A 796 33.82 -29.00 -13.31
N MET A 797 33.51 -28.38 -12.17
CA MET A 797 33.01 -26.99 -12.13
C MET A 797 34.13 -25.92 -12.08
N ALA A 798 35.39 -26.33 -11.91
CA ALA A 798 36.55 -25.44 -11.83
C ALA A 798 36.88 -24.68 -13.14
N LEU A 799 36.21 -24.99 -14.26
CA LEU A 799 36.43 -24.37 -15.57
C LEU A 799 35.44 -23.25 -15.95
N SER A 800 34.50 -22.89 -15.08
CA SER A 800 33.41 -21.93 -15.41
C SER A 800 33.54 -20.56 -14.74
N LYS A 801 34.76 -19.99 -14.63
CA LYS A 801 34.98 -18.65 -14.03
C LYS A 801 35.11 -17.47 -15.02
N ASP A 802 35.13 -17.72 -16.33
CA ASP A 802 35.33 -16.68 -17.35
C ASP A 802 34.02 -16.29 -18.08
N PHE A 803 33.01 -15.77 -17.37
CA PHE A 803 31.90 -15.03 -17.99
C PHE A 803 31.19 -14.09 -17.00
N PHE A 804 31.77 -12.92 -16.73
CA PHE A 804 31.05 -11.65 -16.47
C PHE A 804 31.99 -10.47 -16.68
N LEU A 805 32.18 -10.11 -17.95
CA LEU A 805 32.72 -8.82 -18.39
C LEU A 805 31.93 -8.46 -19.66
N ILE A 806 30.91 -7.63 -19.49
CA ILE A 806 30.25 -6.95 -20.61
C ILE A 806 30.69 -5.50 -20.52
N ASP A 807 31.58 -5.12 -21.42
CA ASP A 807 31.87 -3.72 -21.74
C ASP A 807 30.58 -3.01 -22.13
N SER A 808 30.31 -1.86 -21.50
CA SER A 808 29.36 -0.88 -22.02
C SER A 808 30.09 0.09 -22.94
N GLN A 809 30.11 -0.20 -24.24
CA GLN A 809 30.49 0.76 -25.28
C GLN A 809 29.34 0.99 -26.27
N ASP A 810 28.88 2.25 -26.25
CA ASP A 810 28.38 3.09 -27.34
C ASP A 810 27.05 2.83 -28.09
N ASP A 811 26.47 3.97 -28.47
CA ASP A 811 25.49 4.27 -29.53
C ASP A 811 24.02 3.79 -29.40
N ARG A 812 23.20 4.61 -28.73
CA ARG A 812 22.26 5.54 -29.43
C ARG A 812 21.51 6.50 -28.52
#